data_AF-A0A396ZVX2-F1
#
_entry.id   AF-A0A396ZVX2-F1
#
_cell.length_a   1.000
_cell.length_b   1.000
_cell.length_c   1.000
_cell.angle_alpha   90.00
_cell.angle_beta   90.00
_cell.angle_gamma   90.00
#
_symmetry.space_group_name_H-M   'P 1'
#
loop_
_entity.id
_entity.type
_entity.pdbx_description
1 polymer ?
#
loop_
_entity_poly.entity_id
_entity_poly.type
_entity_poly.pdbx_seq_one_letter_code
_entity_poly.pdbx_strand_id
1 'polypeptide(L)'
;MKRKLPTYEILTPGRSVAMDGVVAVMAEFKRMVFVNSPIVLLLFNMGVVCHNINAFNVTYLSLLLATLFKPKWTGSWKSLFWLSSFFVLCLYAFQARSLQPDKLAVLFGSDFAAKVEENANWFGLARINKTLATPSSTSSSTDTANGGNYFHATIWSMTWQHLVVMLLCVVTRASHFWDPDKDKPVGRRRKHHQQPKRRETSERWMAADAEDADEYEDGGGGAPLLKSLQDFSVRFVSQGSVTLTMLVLLVSAFVHLNSISVVYLVVVRWILAANPVTVCRNWTYLAMMLVFVCVTQYFVMLWLPPFMNRPRQSLPPWTWFEFVYQEYFALNFQHPWGLFCDYMCLLVVFMIPGAKAYYLEMEQREGAAAARAAQLLVSGHVDSPPVGGGPVPGDVHDFTTDALRNQRPWRLLVFVVMNYWVFVLLVVVFVSGCVRSGVTSGIYLAFAIYMLLHVHAVDDPHSKMLCRLRDVSWGYLFLLILFQLPVFSDVTDRCEIGTNSQSDGVCLSLPAILDFNKLPKNYPGAPPLHSNLPILSILIFWMTNIQELIFRSPMYDYVRAYTRRQQDQSHDRRKALHAEVLLDRLERWTALKQEKQAAILRLKAIISRMVNKVEEMMDIASGLNYSLPPSAPLAPTIVPHETTQNAVTVTWKATGERNITITNVATLSLNVKLHHERSLQDLHMLVWVRHESVVGHCVVSLKRVADLHTDGVADEARYKAGLYFNSVPVTMDGGVPVKLIFSVKTNSLQGRSRRH
;
A
#
# COMPACT_ATOMS: atom_id res chain seq x y z
N MET A 1 28.06 20.97 31.62
CA MET A 1 27.37 22.26 31.38
C MET A 1 26.99 22.35 29.91
N LYS A 2 25.76 22.03 29.53
CA LYS A 2 25.20 22.37 28.21
C LYS A 2 24.13 23.42 28.47
N ARG A 3 24.34 24.65 28.01
CA ARG A 3 23.31 25.71 28.08
C ARG A 3 22.04 25.15 27.44
N LYS A 4 20.93 25.12 28.19
CA LYS A 4 19.59 24.98 27.59
C LYS A 4 19.44 26.16 26.63
N LEU A 5 19.27 25.89 25.34
CA LEU A 5 18.87 26.93 24.41
C LEU A 5 17.47 27.43 24.85
N PRO A 6 17.25 28.75 24.89
CA PRO A 6 15.95 29.31 25.24
C PRO A 6 14.88 28.87 24.23
N THR A 7 13.64 28.78 24.72
CA THR A 7 12.43 28.46 23.95
C THR A 7 12.31 29.36 22.71
N TYR A 8 12.12 28.73 21.55
CA TYR A 8 12.05 29.35 20.23
C TYR A 8 10.78 30.21 20.10
N GLU A 9 10.94 31.47 19.69
CA GLU A 9 9.86 32.31 19.19
C GLU A 9 9.63 32.03 17.70
N ILE A 10 8.38 31.76 17.32
CA ILE A 10 7.93 31.30 16.00
C ILE A 10 8.14 32.33 14.87
N LEU A 11 8.58 33.55 15.20
CA LEU A 11 8.55 34.70 14.28
C LEU A 11 9.91 35.10 13.68
N THR A 12 11.00 34.36 13.92
CA THR A 12 12.27 34.65 13.21
C THR A 12 12.26 34.08 11.77
N PRO A 13 12.36 34.92 10.72
CA PRO A 13 12.48 34.45 9.34
C PRO A 13 13.85 33.79 9.14
N GLY A 14 13.86 32.50 8.78
CA GLY A 14 15.11 31.78 8.47
C GLY A 14 15.15 30.28 8.78
N ARG A 15 14.10 29.67 9.36
CA ARG A 15 14.08 28.22 9.62
C ARG A 15 13.54 27.46 8.41
N SER A 16 14.38 26.66 7.76
CA SER A 16 13.94 25.79 6.67
C SER A 16 13.18 24.59 7.26
N VAL A 17 11.95 24.36 6.80
CA VAL A 17 11.15 23.16 7.14
C VAL A 17 11.96 21.88 6.87
N ALA A 18 12.90 21.92 5.92
CA ALA A 18 13.84 20.85 5.64
C ALA A 18 14.81 20.55 6.81
N MET A 19 15.38 21.57 7.47
CA MET A 19 16.29 21.33 8.61
C MET A 19 15.54 20.73 9.80
N ASP A 20 14.30 21.14 10.02
CA ASP A 20 13.45 20.55 11.06
C ASP A 20 13.07 19.11 10.74
N GLY A 21 12.78 18.82 9.47
CA GLY A 21 12.63 17.46 8.97
C GLY A 21 13.89 16.62 9.22
N VAL A 22 15.08 17.13 8.92
CA VAL A 22 16.35 16.41 9.14
C VAL A 22 16.62 16.18 10.62
N VAL A 23 16.39 17.17 11.49
CA VAL A 23 16.56 17.01 12.95
C VAL A 23 15.57 16.00 13.51
N ALA A 24 14.32 16.00 13.06
CA ALA A 24 13.32 15.01 13.44
C ALA A 24 13.72 13.60 12.98
N VAL A 25 14.12 13.43 11.71
CA VAL A 25 14.61 12.15 11.18
C VAL A 25 15.84 11.66 11.95
N MET A 26 16.78 12.55 12.29
CA MET A 26 17.97 12.17 13.05
C MET A 26 17.65 11.80 14.50
N ALA A 27 16.66 12.44 15.13
CA ALA A 27 16.18 12.07 16.45
C ALA A 27 15.52 10.69 16.45
N GLU A 28 14.68 10.40 15.45
CA GLU A 28 14.05 9.08 15.30
C GLU A 28 15.08 8.00 14.95
N PHE A 29 16.05 8.30 14.08
CA PHE A 29 17.15 7.38 13.76
C PHE A 29 17.96 7.01 15.01
N LYS A 30 18.30 7.99 15.87
CA LYS A 30 18.98 7.72 17.15
C LYS A 30 18.15 6.79 18.04
N ARG A 31 16.84 7.02 18.14
CA ARG A 31 15.92 6.18 18.92
C ARG A 31 15.84 4.76 18.35
N MET A 32 15.76 4.61 17.03
CA MET A 32 15.75 3.32 16.35
C MET A 32 17.05 2.54 16.59
N VAL A 33 18.21 3.20 16.47
CA VAL A 33 19.52 2.59 16.74
C VAL A 33 19.63 2.18 18.21
N PHE A 34 19.19 3.00 19.15
CA PHE A 34 19.20 2.66 20.57
C PHE A 34 18.41 1.37 20.86
N VAL A 35 17.18 1.27 20.37
CA VAL A 35 16.31 0.11 20.61
C VAL A 35 16.81 -1.16 19.91
N ASN A 36 17.24 -1.05 18.65
CA ASN A 36 17.57 -2.22 17.82
C ASN A 36 19.03 -2.68 17.95
N SER A 37 19.95 -1.81 18.39
CA SER A 37 21.39 -2.14 18.41
C SER A 37 21.75 -3.39 19.23
N PRO A 38 21.16 -3.67 20.42
CA PRO A 38 21.47 -4.89 21.15
C PRO A 38 20.98 -6.15 20.44
N ILE A 39 19.81 -6.06 19.78
CA ILE A 39 19.25 -7.19 19.01
C ILE A 39 20.18 -7.50 17.83
N VAL A 40 20.57 -6.49 17.06
CA VAL A 40 21.48 -6.66 15.91
C VAL A 40 22.81 -7.27 16.35
N LEU A 41 23.36 -6.85 17.50
CA LEU A 41 24.59 -7.42 18.06
C LEU A 41 24.42 -8.92 18.37
N LEU A 42 23.32 -9.33 19.01
CA LEU A 42 23.05 -10.74 19.35
C LEU A 42 22.88 -11.59 18.08
N LEU A 43 22.12 -11.10 17.10
CA LEU A 43 21.88 -11.80 15.84
C LEU A 43 23.14 -11.97 15.02
N PHE A 44 23.93 -10.90 14.87
CA PHE A 44 25.19 -10.98 14.14
C PHE A 44 26.16 -11.94 14.82
N ASN A 45 26.26 -11.89 16.15
CA ASN A 45 27.13 -12.80 16.89
C ASN A 45 26.69 -14.27 16.74
N MET A 46 25.38 -14.55 16.74
CA MET A 46 24.89 -15.89 16.43
C MET A 46 25.25 -16.31 14.98
N GLY A 47 25.18 -15.39 14.03
CA GLY A 47 25.64 -15.64 12.65
C GLY A 47 27.11 -16.05 12.58
N VAL A 48 27.98 -15.42 13.39
CA VAL A 48 29.40 -15.81 13.50
C VAL A 48 29.56 -17.22 14.07
N VAL A 49 28.78 -17.57 15.10
CA VAL A 49 28.77 -18.92 15.70
C VAL A 49 28.34 -20.00 14.68
N CYS A 50 27.35 -19.70 13.83
CA CYS A 50 26.86 -20.64 12.82
C CYS A 50 27.79 -20.76 11.59
N HIS A 51 28.54 -19.71 11.26
CA HIS A 51 29.39 -19.72 10.06
C HIS A 51 30.63 -20.62 10.22
N ASN A 52 31.23 -20.62 11.42
CA ASN A 52 32.38 -21.45 11.75
C ASN A 52 32.10 -22.22 13.04
N ILE A 53 31.96 -23.53 12.95
CA ILE A 53 31.68 -24.39 14.10
C ILE A 53 33.01 -24.79 14.73
N ASN A 54 33.35 -24.17 15.85
CA ASN A 54 34.60 -24.40 16.55
C ASN A 54 34.44 -24.36 18.07
N ALA A 55 35.45 -24.81 18.81
CA ALA A 55 35.37 -24.88 20.27
C ALA A 55 35.33 -23.47 20.90
N PHE A 56 36.01 -22.50 20.31
CA PHE A 56 35.97 -21.12 20.80
C PHE A 56 34.56 -20.53 20.76
N ASN A 57 33.80 -20.77 19.69
CA ASN A 57 32.45 -20.24 19.51
C ASN A 57 31.43 -20.86 20.48
N VAL A 58 31.75 -21.96 21.17
CA VAL A 58 30.98 -22.42 22.35
C VAL A 58 30.92 -21.33 23.42
N THR A 59 31.99 -20.57 23.59
CA THR A 59 32.03 -19.47 24.57
C THR A 59 31.11 -18.31 24.15
N TYR A 60 31.01 -18.00 22.85
CA TYR A 60 29.99 -17.06 22.35
C TYR A 60 28.58 -17.60 22.56
N LEU A 61 28.32 -18.87 22.22
CA LEU A 61 27.00 -19.47 22.37
C LEU A 61 26.55 -19.48 23.84
N SER A 62 27.40 -19.93 24.76
CA SER A 62 27.12 -19.91 26.20
C SER A 62 26.87 -18.50 26.73
N LEU A 63 27.61 -17.50 26.25
CA LEU A 63 27.38 -16.11 26.60
C LEU A 63 26.05 -15.61 26.05
N LEU A 64 25.72 -15.90 24.79
CA LEU A 64 24.43 -15.56 24.19
C LEU A 64 23.28 -16.16 24.99
N LEU A 65 23.36 -17.46 25.33
CA LEU A 65 22.36 -18.13 26.16
C LEU A 65 22.25 -17.50 27.55
N ALA A 66 23.38 -17.21 28.21
CA ALA A 66 23.40 -16.56 29.52
C ALA A 66 22.81 -15.14 29.50
N THR A 67 22.95 -14.42 28.38
CA THR A 67 22.38 -13.06 28.25
C THR A 67 20.87 -13.05 28.15
N LEU A 68 20.26 -14.11 27.63
CA LEU A 68 18.81 -14.23 27.52
C LEU A 68 18.12 -14.37 28.89
N PHE A 69 18.80 -14.97 29.87
CA PHE A 69 18.30 -15.06 31.24
C PHE A 69 18.42 -13.74 32.02
N LYS A 70 19.15 -12.73 31.50
CA LYS A 70 19.29 -11.44 32.17
C LYS A 70 18.22 -10.45 31.70
N PRO A 71 17.57 -9.73 32.63
CA PRO A 71 16.52 -8.75 32.30
C PRO A 71 17.04 -7.50 31.60
N LYS A 72 18.36 -7.28 31.56
CA LYS A 72 19.00 -6.13 30.90
C LYS A 72 20.11 -6.64 29.99
N TRP A 73 19.84 -6.62 28.69
CA TRP A 73 20.78 -7.05 27.64
C TRP A 73 21.97 -6.09 27.48
N THR A 74 21.91 -4.95 28.16
CA THR A 74 22.88 -3.83 28.12
C THR A 74 24.25 -4.16 28.71
N GLY A 75 24.44 -5.34 29.32
CA GLY A 75 25.68 -5.75 29.96
C GLY A 75 26.56 -6.72 29.15
N SER A 76 26.05 -7.28 28.04
CA SER A 76 26.74 -8.34 27.28
C SER A 76 27.91 -7.83 26.46
N TRP A 77 27.83 -6.60 25.95
CA TRP A 77 28.82 -5.99 25.06
C TRP A 77 30.23 -6.01 25.64
N LYS A 78 30.40 -5.82 26.96
CA LYS A 78 31.73 -5.79 27.60
C LYS A 78 32.41 -7.14 27.43
N SER A 79 31.70 -8.22 27.75
CA SER A 79 32.27 -9.57 27.67
C SER A 79 32.47 -10.01 26.22
N LEU A 80 31.54 -9.67 25.32
CA LEU A 80 31.68 -9.94 23.88
C LEU A 80 32.87 -9.21 23.27
N PHE A 81 33.08 -7.94 23.64
CA PHE A 81 34.20 -7.14 23.15
C PHE A 81 35.55 -7.72 23.58
N TRP A 82 35.70 -8.06 24.86
CA TRP A 82 36.95 -8.64 25.36
C TRP A 82 37.21 -10.04 24.78
N LEU A 83 36.17 -10.85 24.64
CA LEU A 83 36.29 -12.20 24.09
C LEU A 83 36.67 -12.16 22.60
N SER A 84 36.03 -11.29 21.81
CA SER A 84 36.40 -11.06 20.40
C SER A 84 37.79 -10.47 20.24
N SER A 85 38.16 -9.48 21.06
CA SER A 85 39.51 -8.91 21.04
C SER A 85 40.58 -9.95 21.38
N PHE A 86 40.34 -10.79 22.38
CA PHE A 86 41.26 -11.86 22.77
C PHE A 86 41.42 -12.88 21.63
N PHE A 87 40.32 -13.27 20.98
CA PHE A 87 40.38 -14.22 19.87
C PHE A 87 41.15 -13.68 18.67
N VAL A 88 40.95 -12.40 18.31
CA VAL A 88 41.72 -11.75 17.24
C VAL A 88 43.21 -11.75 17.56
N LEU A 89 43.59 -11.51 18.83
CA LEU A 89 44.99 -11.61 19.26
C LEU A 89 45.52 -13.04 19.14
N CYS A 90 44.74 -14.06 19.52
CA CYS A 90 45.12 -15.47 19.35
C CYS A 90 45.30 -15.85 17.88
N LEU A 91 44.37 -15.42 17.00
CA LEU A 91 44.47 -15.64 15.56
C LEU A 91 45.72 -14.99 14.96
N TYR A 92 46.08 -13.79 15.44
CA TYR A 92 47.29 -13.09 15.02
C TYR A 92 48.56 -13.77 15.55
N ALA A 93 48.57 -14.16 16.83
CA ALA A 93 49.68 -14.87 17.45
C ALA A 93 49.95 -16.23 16.77
N PHE A 94 48.91 -16.92 16.30
CA PHE A 94 49.05 -18.18 15.58
C PHE A 94 49.72 -18.03 14.20
N GLN A 95 49.73 -16.82 13.62
CA GLN A 95 50.50 -16.53 12.39
C GLN A 95 52.00 -16.36 12.64
N ALA A 96 52.47 -16.42 13.90
CA ALA A 96 53.89 -16.27 14.21
C ALA A 96 54.74 -17.33 13.50
N ARG A 97 55.94 -16.91 13.05
CA ARG A 97 56.86 -17.76 12.27
C ARG A 97 57.32 -19.02 13.02
N SER A 98 57.37 -18.96 14.36
CA SER A 98 57.71 -20.10 15.22
C SER A 98 56.66 -21.22 15.15
N LEU A 99 55.40 -20.85 14.89
CA LEU A 99 54.28 -21.78 14.84
C LEU A 99 54.01 -22.27 13.42
N GLN A 100 54.84 -21.98 12.41
CA GLN A 100 54.60 -22.46 11.04
C GLN A 100 54.74 -24.00 10.93
N PRO A 101 53.87 -24.69 10.17
CA PRO A 101 53.90 -26.15 10.05
C PRO A 101 55.25 -26.65 9.55
N ASP A 102 55.89 -25.92 8.62
CA ASP A 102 57.22 -26.27 8.10
C ASP A 102 58.29 -26.30 9.21
N LYS A 103 58.25 -25.33 10.13
CA LYS A 103 59.21 -25.27 11.25
C LYS A 103 58.89 -26.29 12.33
N LEU A 104 57.61 -26.50 12.63
CA LEU A 104 57.16 -27.54 13.55
C LEU A 104 57.49 -28.94 13.04
N ALA A 105 57.35 -29.18 11.74
CA ALA A 105 57.70 -30.44 11.10
C ALA A 105 59.20 -30.73 11.19
N VAL A 106 60.04 -29.70 11.01
CA VAL A 106 61.50 -29.83 11.17
C VAL A 106 61.92 -30.06 12.62
N LEU A 107 61.23 -29.45 13.59
CA LEU A 107 61.58 -29.54 15.02
C LEU A 107 61.03 -30.79 15.73
N PHE A 108 59.82 -31.23 15.38
CA PHE A 108 59.07 -32.24 16.13
C PHE A 108 58.51 -33.38 15.25
N GLY A 109 58.78 -33.37 13.95
CA GLY A 109 58.25 -34.33 12.98
C GLY A 109 56.93 -33.90 12.35
N SER A 110 56.66 -34.41 11.14
CA SER A 110 55.48 -34.09 10.33
C SER A 110 54.16 -34.44 11.01
N ASP A 111 54.11 -35.59 11.69
CA ASP A 111 52.89 -36.10 12.32
C ASP A 111 52.47 -35.24 13.51
N PHE A 112 53.44 -34.70 14.24
CA PHE A 112 53.17 -33.78 15.34
C PHE A 112 52.67 -32.44 14.81
N ALA A 113 53.28 -31.91 13.74
CA ALA A 113 52.85 -30.67 13.10
C ALA A 113 51.40 -30.78 12.59
N ALA A 114 51.04 -31.89 11.93
CA ALA A 114 49.69 -32.15 11.45
C ALA A 114 48.67 -32.23 12.59
N LYS A 115 48.97 -32.95 13.68
CA LYS A 115 48.10 -33.02 14.86
C LYS A 115 47.91 -31.66 15.54
N VAL A 116 48.95 -30.84 15.61
CA VAL A 116 48.84 -29.47 16.16
C VAL A 116 47.93 -28.62 15.28
N GLU A 117 48.01 -28.75 13.96
CA GLU A 117 47.17 -28.03 13.01
C GLU A 117 45.70 -28.48 13.08
N GLU A 118 45.42 -29.79 13.13
CA GLU A 118 44.06 -30.31 13.31
C GLU A 118 43.42 -29.85 14.62
N ASN A 119 44.17 -29.92 15.74
CA ASN A 119 43.67 -29.45 17.04
C ASN A 119 43.47 -27.93 17.06
N ALA A 120 44.34 -27.17 16.39
CA ALA A 120 44.20 -25.72 16.26
C ALA A 120 42.95 -25.35 15.45
N ASN A 121 42.70 -26.06 14.34
CA ASN A 121 41.50 -25.88 13.52
C ASN A 121 40.23 -26.21 14.33
N TRP A 122 40.21 -27.30 15.10
CA TRP A 122 39.09 -27.63 16.00
C TRP A 122 38.82 -26.54 17.05
N PHE A 123 39.88 -25.96 17.61
CA PHE A 123 39.73 -24.82 18.53
C PHE A 123 39.17 -23.58 17.82
N GLY A 124 39.44 -23.43 16.53
CA GLY A 124 39.00 -22.32 15.68
C GLY A 124 40.13 -21.42 15.19
N LEU A 125 41.39 -21.79 15.42
CA LEU A 125 42.54 -21.04 14.89
C LEU A 125 42.71 -21.39 13.40
N ALA A 126 42.78 -20.37 12.57
CA ALA A 126 42.89 -20.50 11.12
C ALA A 126 44.24 -19.94 10.63
N ARG A 127 44.67 -20.36 9.43
CA ARG A 127 45.90 -19.85 8.79
C ARG A 127 45.64 -19.12 7.49
N ILE A 128 46.60 -18.25 7.16
CA ILE A 128 46.64 -17.60 5.86
C ILE A 128 47.36 -18.51 4.89
N ASN A 129 46.64 -19.00 3.88
CA ASN A 129 47.23 -19.75 2.79
C ASN A 129 47.14 -18.95 1.49
N LYS A 130 48.29 -18.43 1.04
CA LYS A 130 48.37 -17.59 -0.17
C LYS A 130 48.16 -18.37 -1.47
N THR A 131 48.31 -19.71 -1.44
CA THR A 131 48.11 -20.56 -2.62
C THR A 131 46.64 -20.90 -2.88
N LEU A 132 45.74 -20.68 -1.91
CA LEU A 132 44.30 -20.88 -2.03
C LEU A 132 43.55 -19.69 -2.69
N ALA A 133 44.29 -18.75 -3.30
CA ALA A 133 43.72 -17.59 -3.99
C ALA A 133 42.98 -17.96 -5.30
N THR A 134 43.01 -19.22 -5.72
CA THR A 134 42.12 -19.77 -6.75
C THR A 134 40.83 -20.31 -6.11
N PRO A 135 39.63 -19.90 -6.57
CA PRO A 135 38.34 -20.24 -5.96
C PRO A 135 37.89 -21.67 -6.31
N SER A 136 38.78 -22.65 -6.21
CA SER A 136 38.51 -24.04 -6.60
C SER A 136 39.20 -25.04 -5.68
N SER A 137 38.88 -24.97 -4.40
CA SER A 137 38.92 -26.16 -3.54
C SER A 137 37.97 -25.93 -2.37
N THR A 138 36.67 -25.85 -2.66
CA THR A 138 35.69 -26.46 -1.76
C THR A 138 36.10 -27.92 -1.68
N SER A 139 36.95 -28.27 -0.73
CA SER A 139 37.06 -29.66 -0.28
C SER A 139 35.63 -30.03 0.07
N SER A 140 35.02 -30.84 -0.78
CA SER A 140 33.69 -31.42 -0.61
C SER A 140 33.75 -32.44 0.52
N SER A 141 34.18 -32.03 1.71
CA SER A 141 33.83 -32.74 2.92
C SER A 141 32.33 -32.51 3.07
N THR A 142 31.57 -33.46 2.54
CA THR A 142 30.13 -33.57 2.76
C THR A 142 29.82 -33.64 4.25
N ASP A 143 30.81 -33.98 5.09
CA ASP A 143 30.71 -33.96 6.53
C ASP A 143 30.54 -32.54 7.13
N THR A 144 29.48 -32.35 7.93
CA THR A 144 29.20 -31.09 8.64
C THR A 144 29.92 -30.95 9.98
N ALA A 145 30.72 -31.94 10.38
CA ALA A 145 31.54 -31.88 11.58
C ALA A 145 32.65 -30.83 11.43
N ASN A 146 32.77 -29.93 12.42
CA ASN A 146 33.70 -28.80 12.36
C ASN A 146 33.59 -27.99 11.07
N GLY A 147 32.37 -27.80 10.56
CA GLY A 147 32.12 -27.03 9.35
C GLY A 147 32.61 -25.59 9.48
N GLY A 148 33.55 -25.20 8.62
CA GLY A 148 34.14 -23.86 8.59
C GLY A 148 35.33 -23.76 7.64
N ASN A 149 35.64 -22.56 7.17
CA ASN A 149 36.83 -22.30 6.36
C ASN A 149 38.00 -21.97 7.30
N TYR A 150 38.98 -22.87 7.42
CA TYR A 150 40.18 -22.68 8.26
C TYR A 150 41.39 -22.14 7.49
N PHE A 151 41.25 -22.00 6.18
CA PHE A 151 42.24 -21.41 5.30
C PHE A 151 41.68 -20.15 4.67
N HIS A 152 42.38 -19.03 4.87
CA HIS A 152 41.96 -17.72 4.38
C HIS A 152 43.03 -17.10 3.48
N ALA A 153 42.60 -16.35 2.47
CA ALA A 153 43.53 -15.66 1.57
C ALA A 153 44.21 -14.44 2.23
N THR A 154 43.52 -13.78 3.17
CA THR A 154 43.99 -12.54 3.81
C THR A 154 43.70 -12.50 5.31
N ILE A 155 44.45 -11.66 6.05
CA ILE A 155 44.19 -11.37 7.47
C ILE A 155 42.77 -10.81 7.66
N TRP A 156 42.32 -9.96 6.73
CA TRP A 156 40.97 -9.38 6.78
C TRP A 156 39.90 -10.46 6.68
N SER A 157 39.99 -11.37 5.69
CA SER A 157 39.02 -12.47 5.54
C SER A 157 38.96 -13.41 6.76
N MET A 158 40.05 -13.51 7.52
CA MET A 158 40.11 -14.30 8.76
C MET A 158 39.49 -13.56 9.97
N THR A 159 39.68 -12.24 10.08
CA THR A 159 39.36 -11.49 11.32
C THR A 159 38.11 -10.61 11.23
N TRP A 160 37.58 -10.35 10.03
CA TRP A 160 36.52 -9.36 9.84
C TRP A 160 35.26 -9.66 10.67
N GLN A 161 34.89 -10.92 10.85
CA GLN A 161 33.70 -11.32 11.63
C GLN A 161 33.81 -10.82 13.07
N HIS A 162 34.94 -11.05 13.71
CA HIS A 162 35.19 -10.62 15.09
C HIS A 162 35.40 -9.11 15.18
N LEU A 163 36.00 -8.46 14.17
CA LEU A 163 36.11 -7.01 14.11
C LEU A 163 34.75 -6.32 13.99
N VAL A 164 33.81 -6.89 13.22
CA VAL A 164 32.44 -6.38 13.14
C VAL A 164 31.70 -6.59 14.46
N VAL A 165 31.88 -7.71 15.16
CA VAL A 165 31.35 -7.89 16.53
C VAL A 165 31.88 -6.80 17.46
N MET A 166 33.18 -6.49 17.43
CA MET A 166 33.77 -5.40 18.21
C MET A 166 33.17 -4.04 17.85
N LEU A 167 33.01 -3.75 16.55
CA LEU A 167 32.38 -2.52 16.07
C LEU A 167 30.94 -2.39 16.56
N LEU A 168 30.14 -3.45 16.47
CA LEU A 168 28.76 -3.47 16.98
C LEU A 168 28.72 -3.30 18.51
N CYS A 169 29.71 -3.82 19.25
CA CYS A 169 29.85 -3.54 20.69
C CYS A 169 30.13 -2.06 20.98
N VAL A 170 30.94 -1.40 20.14
CA VAL A 170 31.19 0.05 20.26
C VAL A 170 29.94 0.85 19.90
N VAL A 171 29.25 0.49 18.84
CA VAL A 171 28.00 1.15 18.40
C VAL A 171 26.90 1.01 19.45
N THR A 172 26.71 -0.19 20.02
CA THR A 172 25.76 -0.40 21.14
C THR A 172 26.14 0.42 22.37
N ARG A 173 27.43 0.56 22.68
CA ARG A 173 27.86 1.42 23.79
C ARG A 173 27.63 2.91 23.50
N ALA A 174 27.90 3.35 22.27
CA ALA A 174 27.67 4.72 21.82
C ALA A 174 26.17 5.06 21.80
N SER A 175 25.32 4.13 21.37
CA SER A 175 23.86 4.31 21.37
C SER A 175 23.33 4.50 22.79
N HIS A 176 23.85 3.76 23.77
CA HIS A 176 23.53 3.97 25.20
C HIS A 176 23.96 5.34 25.75
N PHE A 177 24.92 6.02 25.11
CA PHE A 177 25.24 7.41 25.47
C PHE A 177 24.18 8.39 24.98
N TRP A 178 23.48 8.04 23.89
CA TRP A 178 22.36 8.81 23.31
C TRP A 178 21.00 8.47 23.89
N ASP A 179 20.96 7.85 25.07
CA ASP A 179 19.71 7.49 25.76
C ASP A 179 18.81 8.73 25.89
N PRO A 180 17.66 8.77 25.16
CA PRO A 180 16.80 9.94 25.11
C PRO A 180 16.11 10.22 26.45
N ASP A 181 16.03 9.23 27.34
CA ASP A 181 15.41 9.38 28.67
C ASP A 181 16.39 9.95 29.71
N LYS A 182 17.69 9.99 29.41
CA LYS A 182 18.72 10.51 30.31
C LYS A 182 18.70 12.04 30.43
N ASP A 183 18.17 12.72 29.41
CA ASP A 183 18.10 14.19 29.32
C ASP A 183 16.74 14.75 29.77
N LYS A 184 15.77 13.89 30.12
CA LYS A 184 14.49 14.34 30.71
C LYS A 184 14.77 14.90 32.12
N PRO A 185 14.42 16.17 32.41
CA PRO A 185 14.62 16.72 33.75
C PRO A 185 13.83 15.85 34.74
N VAL A 186 14.47 15.50 35.85
CA VAL A 186 13.85 14.76 36.97
C VAL A 186 12.83 15.69 37.66
N GLY A 187 11.72 15.97 36.98
CA GLY A 187 10.56 16.64 37.52
C GLY A 187 9.85 15.67 38.44
N ARG A 188 9.95 15.90 39.75
CA ARG A 188 9.17 15.25 40.81
C ARG A 188 8.83 13.78 40.55
N ARG A 189 9.74 12.90 40.96
CA ARG A 189 9.40 11.58 41.51
C ARG A 189 8.47 11.77 42.73
N ARG A 190 7.22 12.19 42.51
CA ARG A 190 6.15 11.91 43.45
C ARG A 190 5.98 10.40 43.40
N LYS A 191 6.08 9.77 44.57
CA LYS A 191 5.79 8.36 44.80
C LYS A 191 4.41 7.99 44.22
N HIS A 192 4.34 7.64 42.95
CA HIS A 192 3.35 6.70 42.45
C HIS A 192 3.98 5.32 42.51
N HIS A 193 4.21 4.87 43.74
CA HIS A 193 4.19 3.44 44.00
C HIS A 193 2.79 2.97 43.65
N GLN A 194 2.71 2.00 42.73
CA GLN A 194 1.68 0.94 42.71
C GLN A 194 0.37 1.29 43.40
N GLN A 195 -0.44 2.13 42.75
CA GLN A 195 -1.89 2.01 42.84
C GLN A 195 -2.36 1.73 41.42
N PRO A 196 -3.11 0.63 41.19
CA PRO A 196 -3.69 0.37 39.90
C PRO A 196 -4.73 1.45 39.66
N LYS A 197 -4.38 2.49 38.87
CA LYS A 197 -5.38 3.40 38.33
C LYS A 197 -6.30 2.55 37.46
N ARG A 198 -7.48 2.35 38.03
CA ARG A 198 -8.61 1.57 37.54
C ARG A 198 -9.20 2.34 36.35
N ARG A 199 -9.37 1.63 35.23
CA ARG A 199 -9.88 2.05 33.90
C ARG A 199 -8.83 2.73 32.99
N GLU A 200 -8.86 2.31 31.72
CA GLU A 200 -8.10 2.79 30.54
C GLU A 200 -6.74 2.13 30.23
N THR A 201 -6.71 0.81 30.09
CA THR A 201 -5.58 0.07 29.49
C THR A 201 -5.89 -0.59 28.15
N SER A 202 -7.08 -0.35 27.60
CA SER A 202 -7.56 -0.96 26.35
C SER A 202 -6.97 -0.38 25.06
N GLU A 203 -6.61 0.90 25.03
CA GLU A 203 -6.52 1.64 23.76
C GLU A 203 -5.16 2.29 23.49
N ARG A 204 -4.08 1.62 23.88
CA ARG A 204 -2.76 2.23 23.71
C ARG A 204 -2.28 2.31 22.24
N TRP A 205 -2.84 1.53 21.33
CA TRP A 205 -2.58 1.61 19.87
C TRP A 205 -2.97 2.97 19.25
N MET A 206 -3.88 3.70 19.93
CA MET A 206 -4.33 5.05 19.60
C MET A 206 -3.87 6.09 20.63
N ALA A 207 -3.59 5.68 21.88
CA ALA A 207 -3.18 6.58 22.96
C ALA A 207 -1.70 7.03 22.90
N ALA A 208 -0.89 6.50 21.99
CA ALA A 208 0.39 7.15 21.64
C ALA A 208 0.17 8.60 21.14
N ASP A 209 -1.05 8.93 20.70
CA ASP A 209 -1.50 10.28 20.37
C ASP A 209 -2.30 10.96 21.50
N ALA A 210 -2.70 10.29 22.58
CA ALA A 210 -3.58 10.88 23.60
C ALA A 210 -2.80 11.41 24.80
N GLU A 211 -1.85 10.63 25.34
CA GLU A 211 -0.98 11.11 26.44
C GLU A 211 -0.03 12.23 25.93
N ASP A 212 0.33 12.23 24.65
CA ASP A 212 1.17 13.27 24.02
C ASP A 212 0.35 14.43 23.39
N ALA A 213 -0.98 14.31 23.25
CA ALA A 213 -1.82 15.42 22.77
C ALA A 213 -2.03 16.48 23.85
N ASP A 214 -2.18 16.06 25.11
CA ASP A 214 -2.38 17.00 26.22
C ASP A 214 -1.10 17.80 26.54
N GLU A 215 0.08 17.33 26.11
CA GLU A 215 1.36 18.05 26.27
C GLU A 215 1.74 18.89 25.02
N TYR A 216 1.00 18.76 23.90
CA TYR A 216 1.22 19.46 22.63
C TYR A 216 -0.03 20.17 22.11
N GLU A 217 -0.92 20.64 23.00
CA GLU A 217 -2.07 21.46 22.59
C GLU A 217 -1.68 22.86 22.05
N ASP A 218 -0.41 23.28 22.16
CA ASP A 218 0.02 24.65 21.79
C ASP A 218 0.90 24.74 20.53
N GLY A 219 0.96 23.70 19.69
CA GLY A 219 1.73 23.76 18.44
C GLY A 219 1.46 22.60 17.49
N GLY A 220 0.79 22.88 16.39
CA GLY A 220 0.38 21.90 15.38
C GLY A 220 1.48 20.94 14.92
N GLY A 221 1.43 19.70 15.43
CA GLY A 221 2.29 18.61 15.01
C GLY A 221 1.97 17.35 15.80
N GLY A 222 0.92 16.61 15.39
CA GLY A 222 0.66 15.27 15.93
C GLY A 222 1.84 14.33 15.70
N ALA A 223 1.90 13.20 16.44
CA ALA A 223 3.01 12.26 16.34
C ALA A 223 3.24 11.82 14.87
N PRO A 224 4.48 11.86 14.37
CA PRO A 224 4.77 11.45 12.99
C PRO A 224 4.48 9.95 12.79
N LEU A 225 4.01 9.56 11.60
CA LEU A 225 3.66 8.17 11.23
C LEU A 225 4.77 7.16 11.60
N LEU A 226 6.03 7.59 11.50
CA LEU A 226 7.20 6.79 11.87
C LEU A 226 7.23 6.43 13.36
N LYS A 227 6.85 7.36 14.24
CA LYS A 227 6.76 7.12 15.69
C LYS A 227 5.65 6.13 16.00
N SER A 228 4.47 6.28 15.39
CA SER A 228 3.35 5.35 15.56
C SER A 228 3.69 3.94 15.04
N LEU A 229 4.38 3.84 13.90
CA LEU A 229 4.83 2.57 13.32
C LEU A 229 5.91 1.90 14.19
N GLN A 230 6.84 2.68 14.75
CA GLN A 230 7.82 2.16 15.70
C GLN A 230 7.14 1.63 16.97
N ASP A 231 6.27 2.42 17.58
CA ASP A 231 5.56 2.01 18.80
C ASP A 231 4.66 0.79 18.53
N PHE A 232 4.05 0.70 17.34
CA PHE A 232 3.34 -0.49 16.89
C PHE A 232 4.26 -1.70 16.80
N SER A 233 5.42 -1.60 16.13
CA SER A 233 6.33 -2.74 15.96
C SER A 233 6.87 -3.28 17.30
N VAL A 234 7.28 -2.39 18.22
CA VAL A 234 7.73 -2.77 19.56
C VAL A 234 6.62 -3.47 20.33
N ARG A 235 5.39 -2.93 20.26
CA ARG A 235 4.25 -3.52 20.96
C ARG A 235 3.78 -4.81 20.32
N PHE A 236 3.75 -4.91 19.00
CA PHE A 236 3.40 -6.12 18.27
C PHE A 236 4.35 -7.27 18.61
N VAL A 237 5.66 -7.01 18.67
CA VAL A 237 6.64 -8.02 19.10
C VAL A 237 6.40 -8.43 20.56
N SER A 238 6.04 -7.48 21.44
CA SER A 238 5.82 -7.78 22.87
C SER A 238 4.48 -8.44 23.19
N GLN A 239 3.39 -8.05 22.51
CA GLN A 239 2.01 -8.48 22.79
C GLN A 239 1.59 -9.62 21.87
N GLY A 240 2.06 -9.62 20.62
CA GLY A 240 1.88 -10.69 19.64
C GLY A 240 2.96 -11.77 19.72
N SER A 241 3.76 -11.81 20.78
CA SER A 241 4.89 -12.72 20.92
C SER A 241 4.50 -14.20 20.78
N VAL A 242 3.31 -14.61 21.26
CA VAL A 242 2.81 -15.99 21.13
C VAL A 242 2.51 -16.36 19.68
N THR A 243 1.96 -15.42 18.90
CA THR A 243 1.75 -15.64 17.46
C THR A 243 3.07 -15.64 16.69
N LEU A 244 4.02 -14.81 17.12
CA LEU A 244 5.35 -14.75 16.53
C LEU A 244 6.15 -16.03 16.83
N THR A 245 6.06 -16.60 18.03
CA THR A 245 6.73 -17.88 18.34
C THR A 245 6.20 -19.01 17.48
N MET A 246 4.89 -19.08 17.24
CA MET A 246 4.31 -20.08 16.33
C MET A 246 4.88 -19.96 14.91
N LEU A 247 5.01 -18.73 14.38
CA LEU A 247 5.60 -18.50 13.06
C LEU A 247 7.07 -18.92 13.02
N VAL A 248 7.88 -18.47 13.97
CA VAL A 248 9.33 -18.71 13.92
C VAL A 248 9.63 -20.20 14.15
N LEU A 249 8.88 -20.89 15.03
CA LEU A 249 8.96 -22.35 15.18
C LEU A 249 8.58 -23.07 13.89
N LEU A 250 7.55 -22.61 13.18
CA LEU A 250 7.13 -23.18 11.91
C LEU A 250 8.23 -22.98 10.84
N VAL A 251 8.77 -21.77 10.71
CA VAL A 251 9.87 -21.50 9.78
C VAL A 251 11.09 -22.36 10.12
N SER A 252 11.45 -22.47 11.41
CA SER A 252 12.57 -23.32 11.84
C SER A 252 12.33 -24.79 11.50
N ALA A 253 11.10 -25.29 11.69
CA ALA A 253 10.75 -26.67 11.34
C ALA A 253 11.01 -26.97 9.84
N PHE A 254 10.74 -26.02 8.95
CA PHE A 254 10.98 -26.16 7.51
C PHE A 254 12.43 -25.93 7.07
N VAL A 255 13.25 -25.28 7.89
CA VAL A 255 14.71 -25.19 7.66
C VAL A 255 15.39 -26.50 8.07
N HIS A 256 14.91 -27.13 9.13
CA HIS A 256 15.44 -28.37 9.68
C HIS A 256 15.04 -29.60 8.85
N LEU A 257 13.73 -29.86 8.67
CA LEU A 257 13.21 -31.03 7.96
C LEU A 257 13.73 -32.38 8.50
N ASN A 258 14.08 -32.44 9.78
CA ASN A 258 14.53 -33.62 10.52
C ASN A 258 13.71 -33.77 11.81
N SER A 259 14.04 -34.72 12.69
CA SER A 259 13.26 -35.05 13.89
C SER A 259 12.88 -33.85 14.77
N ILE A 260 13.74 -32.83 14.85
CA ILE A 260 13.50 -31.57 15.57
C ILE A 260 12.23 -30.85 15.05
N SER A 261 12.01 -30.88 13.74
CA SER A 261 10.86 -30.23 13.10
C SER A 261 9.51 -30.84 13.52
N VAL A 262 9.48 -32.16 13.79
CA VAL A 262 8.28 -32.85 14.31
C VAL A 262 7.98 -32.35 15.72
N VAL A 263 9.00 -32.23 16.58
CA VAL A 263 8.86 -31.67 17.93
C VAL A 263 8.32 -30.25 17.88
N TYR A 264 8.84 -29.41 16.98
CA TYR A 264 8.37 -28.03 16.83
C TYR A 264 6.91 -27.95 16.38
N LEU A 265 6.46 -28.78 15.44
CA LEU A 265 5.05 -28.76 15.04
C LEU A 265 4.10 -29.30 16.10
N VAL A 266 4.53 -30.27 16.91
CA VAL A 266 3.75 -30.73 18.09
C VAL A 266 3.64 -29.61 19.12
N VAL A 267 4.72 -28.85 19.34
CA VAL A 267 4.71 -27.67 20.22
C VAL A 267 3.79 -26.59 19.66
N VAL A 268 3.83 -26.30 18.35
CA VAL A 268 2.89 -25.37 17.70
C VAL A 268 1.45 -25.84 17.92
N ARG A 269 1.18 -27.15 17.80
CA ARG A 269 -0.16 -27.71 18.05
C ARG A 269 -0.61 -27.54 19.49
N TRP A 270 0.31 -27.68 20.44
CA TRP A 270 0.05 -27.43 21.85
C TRP A 270 -0.28 -25.95 22.09
N ILE A 271 0.47 -25.01 21.48
CA ILE A 271 0.19 -23.57 21.57
C ILE A 271 -1.19 -23.25 20.98
N LEU A 272 -1.57 -23.87 19.84
CA LEU A 272 -2.88 -23.68 19.21
C LEU A 272 -4.05 -24.19 20.06
N ALA A 273 -3.87 -25.31 20.79
CA ALA A 273 -4.91 -25.87 21.67
C ALA A 273 -4.99 -25.16 23.03
N ALA A 274 -3.88 -24.58 23.48
CA ALA A 274 -3.78 -23.96 24.79
C ALA A 274 -4.29 -22.51 24.77
N ASN A 275 -4.85 -22.05 25.89
CA ASN A 275 -5.12 -20.63 26.07
C ASN A 275 -3.81 -19.84 26.07
N PRO A 276 -3.76 -18.63 25.49
CA PRO A 276 -2.51 -17.86 25.42
C PRO A 276 -1.94 -17.55 26.80
N VAL A 277 -2.78 -17.45 27.83
CA VAL A 277 -2.38 -17.26 29.23
C VAL A 277 -1.65 -18.49 29.80
N THR A 278 -2.07 -19.71 29.46
CA THR A 278 -1.39 -20.93 29.92
C THR A 278 -0.04 -21.09 29.24
N VAL A 279 0.06 -20.72 27.95
CA VAL A 279 1.34 -20.63 27.24
C VAL A 279 2.27 -19.61 27.90
N CYS A 280 1.75 -18.43 28.27
CA CYS A 280 2.50 -17.42 29.00
C CYS A 280 2.93 -17.86 30.41
N ARG A 281 2.22 -18.81 31.03
CA ARG A 281 2.60 -19.38 32.34
C ARG A 281 3.71 -20.43 32.18
N ASN A 282 3.63 -21.25 31.14
CA ASN A 282 4.50 -22.39 30.91
C ASN A 282 5.67 -22.10 29.94
N TRP A 283 5.93 -20.82 29.63
CA TRP A 283 6.96 -20.39 28.68
C TRP A 283 8.37 -20.90 29.02
N THR A 284 8.67 -21.14 30.29
CA THR A 284 9.98 -21.64 30.75
C THR A 284 10.28 -23.03 30.19
N TYR A 285 9.28 -23.91 30.08
CA TYR A 285 9.47 -25.24 29.48
C TYR A 285 9.83 -25.14 28.00
N LEU A 286 9.19 -24.20 27.28
CA LEU A 286 9.49 -23.92 25.88
C LEU A 286 10.93 -23.39 25.71
N ALA A 287 11.34 -22.45 26.58
CA ALA A 287 12.69 -21.92 26.59
C ALA A 287 13.72 -23.02 26.90
N MET A 288 13.48 -23.86 27.90
CA MET A 288 14.38 -24.96 28.26
C MET A 288 14.53 -25.99 27.13
N MET A 289 13.44 -26.32 26.45
CA MET A 289 13.48 -27.21 25.27
C MET A 289 14.34 -26.62 24.16
N LEU A 290 14.15 -25.33 23.82
CA LEU A 290 14.94 -24.67 22.77
C LEU A 290 16.42 -24.50 23.15
N VAL A 291 16.72 -24.20 24.41
CA VAL A 291 18.10 -24.17 24.92
C VAL A 291 18.75 -25.55 24.76
N PHE A 292 18.04 -26.61 25.15
CA PHE A 292 18.52 -27.98 24.99
C PHE A 292 18.79 -28.31 23.52
N VAL A 293 17.87 -27.99 22.61
CA VAL A 293 18.07 -28.20 21.17
C VAL A 293 19.28 -27.42 20.64
N CYS A 294 19.40 -26.12 20.94
CA CYS A 294 20.53 -25.31 20.48
C CYS A 294 21.89 -25.86 20.97
N VAL A 295 21.97 -26.22 22.26
CA VAL A 295 23.20 -26.72 22.86
C VAL A 295 23.56 -28.09 22.29
N THR A 296 22.61 -29.02 22.25
CA THR A 296 22.84 -30.37 21.71
C THR A 296 23.22 -30.33 20.24
N GLN A 297 22.53 -29.54 19.43
CA GLN A 297 22.81 -29.39 18.01
C GLN A 297 24.24 -28.88 17.78
N TYR A 298 24.65 -27.84 18.52
CA TYR A 298 26.00 -27.30 18.40
C TYR A 298 27.07 -28.32 18.78
N PHE A 299 26.89 -29.07 19.87
CA PHE A 299 27.84 -30.09 20.30
C PHE A 299 27.94 -31.27 19.33
N VAL A 300 26.82 -31.68 18.72
CA VAL A 300 26.81 -32.71 17.68
C VAL A 300 27.59 -32.25 16.43
N MET A 301 27.50 -30.96 16.07
CA MET A 301 28.26 -30.38 14.96
C MET A 301 29.75 -30.17 15.27
N LEU A 302 30.11 -29.80 16.52
CA LEU A 302 31.51 -29.60 16.92
C LEU A 302 32.30 -30.92 17.00
N TRP A 303 31.62 -32.01 17.37
CA TRP A 303 32.24 -33.31 17.62
C TRP A 303 33.41 -33.28 18.63
N LEU A 304 33.97 -34.44 18.96
CA LEU A 304 35.09 -34.55 19.90
C LEU A 304 36.40 -33.99 19.31
N PRO A 305 37.29 -33.46 20.16
CA PRO A 305 38.61 -33.00 19.75
C PRO A 305 39.42 -34.05 18.95
N PRO A 306 40.17 -33.63 17.92
CA PRO A 306 40.97 -34.51 17.07
C PRO A 306 42.04 -35.33 17.82
N PHE A 307 42.62 -34.80 18.90
CA PHE A 307 43.63 -35.51 19.69
C PHE A 307 43.16 -36.85 20.28
N MET A 308 41.85 -37.09 20.37
CA MET A 308 41.31 -38.39 20.78
C MET A 308 41.39 -39.47 19.69
N ASN A 309 41.84 -39.13 18.47
CA ASN A 309 42.10 -40.02 17.32
C ASN A 309 40.94 -40.99 16.97
N ARG A 310 39.70 -40.67 17.36
CA ARG A 310 38.53 -41.50 17.06
C ARG A 310 37.65 -40.80 16.03
N PRO A 311 37.63 -41.26 14.77
CA PRO A 311 36.77 -40.67 13.75
C PRO A 311 35.30 -40.92 14.12
N ARG A 312 34.45 -39.91 13.88
CA ARG A 312 33.02 -39.99 14.23
C ARG A 312 32.32 -41.17 13.56
N GLN A 313 32.69 -41.47 12.31
CA GLN A 313 32.14 -42.56 11.51
C GLN A 313 32.45 -43.96 12.07
N SER A 314 33.41 -44.10 12.99
CA SER A 314 33.72 -45.39 13.63
C SER A 314 32.98 -45.63 14.94
N LEU A 315 32.16 -44.68 15.40
CA LEU A 315 31.47 -44.75 16.70
C LEU A 315 29.95 -44.78 16.52
N PRO A 316 29.22 -45.52 17.38
CA PRO A 316 27.76 -45.39 17.45
C PRO A 316 27.37 -44.02 18.00
N PRO A 317 26.24 -43.41 17.57
CA PRO A 317 25.21 -43.93 16.65
C PRO A 317 25.52 -43.81 15.14
N TRP A 318 26.62 -43.19 14.71
CA TRP A 318 26.93 -43.01 13.27
C TRP A 318 27.19 -44.32 12.54
N THR A 319 27.65 -45.37 13.24
CA THR A 319 27.78 -46.71 12.65
C THR A 319 26.46 -47.48 12.57
N TRP A 320 25.45 -47.12 13.39
CA TRP A 320 24.18 -47.84 13.45
C TRP A 320 23.19 -47.40 12.37
N PHE A 321 23.34 -46.19 11.84
CA PHE A 321 22.39 -45.58 10.92
C PHE A 321 23.03 -45.29 9.57
N GLU A 322 22.30 -45.54 8.49
CA GLU A 322 22.66 -45.09 7.15
C GLU A 322 22.63 -43.56 7.04
N PHE A 323 23.30 -42.99 6.04
CA PHE A 323 23.42 -41.53 5.87
C PHE A 323 22.07 -40.79 5.84
N VAL A 324 21.03 -41.40 5.27
CA VAL A 324 19.67 -40.82 5.23
C VAL A 324 19.08 -40.67 6.64
N TYR A 325 19.25 -41.69 7.49
CA TYR A 325 18.80 -41.65 8.88
C TYR A 325 19.69 -40.75 9.75
N GLN A 326 21.00 -40.66 9.45
CA GLN A 326 21.88 -39.73 10.14
C GLN A 326 21.48 -38.27 9.92
N GLU A 327 21.06 -37.89 8.72
CA GLU A 327 20.54 -36.54 8.46
C GLU A 327 19.18 -36.32 9.14
N TYR A 328 18.29 -37.30 9.06
CA TYR A 328 16.96 -37.22 9.66
C TYR A 328 16.99 -37.11 11.19
N PHE A 329 17.90 -37.80 11.87
CA PHE A 329 18.06 -37.69 13.32
C PHE A 329 18.93 -36.50 13.76
N ALA A 330 19.32 -35.62 12.83
CA ALA A 330 20.25 -34.53 13.09
C ALA A 330 21.55 -35.02 13.75
N LEU A 331 22.17 -36.05 13.19
CA LEU A 331 23.49 -36.56 13.62
C LEU A 331 24.62 -36.09 12.71
N ASN A 332 24.35 -35.98 11.40
CA ASN A 332 25.30 -35.53 10.37
C ASN A 332 24.56 -34.77 9.26
N PHE A 333 25.28 -34.07 8.38
CA PHE A 333 24.73 -33.33 7.23
C PHE A 333 23.74 -32.21 7.61
N GLN A 334 23.88 -31.65 8.80
CA GLN A 334 22.99 -30.59 9.27
C GLN A 334 23.30 -29.24 8.64
N HIS A 335 22.25 -28.49 8.32
CA HIS A 335 22.40 -27.13 7.81
C HIS A 335 22.74 -26.15 8.95
N PRO A 336 23.84 -25.37 8.88
CA PRO A 336 24.27 -24.48 9.97
C PRO A 336 23.25 -23.37 10.28
N TRP A 337 22.43 -22.98 9.30
CA TRP A 337 21.37 -21.99 9.50
C TRP A 337 20.15 -22.53 10.27
N GLY A 338 20.03 -23.85 10.45
CA GLY A 338 19.02 -24.43 11.35
C GLY A 338 19.21 -23.95 12.78
N LEU A 339 20.46 -24.00 13.27
CA LEU A 339 20.83 -23.51 14.60
C LEU A 339 20.53 -22.01 14.79
N PHE A 340 20.77 -21.21 13.74
CA PHE A 340 20.44 -19.78 13.75
C PHE A 340 18.93 -19.55 13.92
N CYS A 341 18.11 -20.34 13.22
CA CYS A 341 16.65 -20.27 13.33
C CYS A 341 16.18 -20.69 14.73
N ASP A 342 16.81 -21.67 15.36
CA ASP A 342 16.47 -22.08 16.72
C ASP A 342 16.80 -21.02 17.76
N TYR A 343 17.92 -20.30 17.57
CA TYR A 343 18.24 -19.15 18.40
C TYR A 343 17.24 -17.99 18.21
N MET A 344 16.75 -17.78 16.98
CA MET A 344 15.66 -16.82 16.72
C MET A 344 14.38 -17.22 17.44
N CYS A 345 13.99 -18.51 17.39
CA CYS A 345 12.87 -19.03 18.16
C CYS A 345 13.05 -18.70 19.65
N LEU A 346 14.26 -18.98 20.17
CA LEU A 346 14.58 -18.76 21.57
C LEU A 346 14.43 -17.27 21.97
N LEU A 347 14.96 -16.35 21.16
CA LEU A 347 14.82 -14.91 21.37
C LEU A 347 13.36 -14.47 21.49
N VAL A 348 12.48 -14.97 20.61
CA VAL A 348 11.06 -14.62 20.63
C VAL A 348 10.36 -15.24 21.85
N VAL A 349 10.73 -16.46 22.25
CA VAL A 349 10.18 -17.11 23.45
C VAL A 349 10.48 -16.32 24.71
N PHE A 350 11.67 -15.73 24.82
CA PHE A 350 12.02 -14.85 25.95
C PHE A 350 11.22 -13.53 25.98
N MET A 351 10.50 -13.17 24.91
CA MET A 351 9.59 -12.02 24.89
C MET A 351 8.19 -12.35 25.42
N ILE A 352 7.80 -13.63 25.51
CA ILE A 352 6.47 -14.07 25.99
C ILE A 352 6.07 -13.49 27.35
N PRO A 353 6.94 -13.42 28.38
CA PRO A 353 6.56 -12.87 29.67
C PRO A 353 6.00 -11.45 29.60
N GLY A 354 6.46 -10.64 28.63
CA GLY A 354 5.96 -9.29 28.38
C GLY A 354 4.50 -9.26 27.90
N ALA A 355 4.05 -10.29 27.19
CA ALA A 355 2.68 -10.41 26.68
C ALA A 355 1.65 -10.81 27.75
N LYS A 356 2.10 -11.34 28.90
CA LYS A 356 1.20 -11.92 29.91
C LYS A 356 0.14 -10.94 30.39
N ALA A 357 0.52 -9.68 30.64
CA ALA A 357 -0.42 -8.66 31.10
C ALA A 357 -1.52 -8.38 30.06
N TYR A 358 -1.16 -8.36 28.78
CA TYR A 358 -2.08 -8.15 27.67
C TYR A 358 -3.12 -9.27 27.57
N TYR A 359 -2.68 -10.53 27.57
CA TYR A 359 -3.60 -11.67 27.47
C TYR A 359 -4.50 -11.84 28.70
N LEU A 360 -4.03 -11.50 29.90
CA LEU A 360 -4.86 -11.49 31.11
C LEU A 360 -5.99 -10.45 31.02
N GLU A 361 -5.70 -9.26 30.48
CA GLU A 361 -6.72 -8.23 30.29
C GLU A 361 -7.76 -8.66 29.24
N MET A 362 -7.33 -9.32 28.16
CA MET A 362 -8.25 -9.89 27.18
C MET A 362 -9.16 -10.97 27.78
N GLU A 363 -8.61 -11.91 28.55
CA GLU A 363 -9.39 -12.97 29.21
C GLU A 363 -10.42 -12.38 30.19
N GLN A 364 -10.05 -11.35 30.96
CA GLN A 364 -10.97 -10.64 31.83
C GLN A 364 -12.13 -9.98 31.06
N ARG A 365 -11.87 -9.43 29.87
CA ARG A 365 -12.91 -8.85 29.01
C ARG A 365 -13.83 -9.89 28.42
N GLU A 366 -13.28 -10.96 27.86
CA GLU A 366 -14.07 -12.06 27.31
C GLU A 366 -14.96 -12.69 28.41
N GLY A 367 -14.41 -12.90 29.60
CA GLY A 367 -15.16 -13.36 30.77
C GLY A 367 -16.26 -12.38 31.19
N ALA A 368 -15.98 -11.06 31.20
CA ALA A 368 -16.99 -10.05 31.50
C ALA A 368 -18.10 -9.98 30.43
N ALA A 369 -17.74 -10.11 29.14
CA ALA A 369 -18.71 -10.13 28.04
C ALA A 369 -19.58 -11.39 28.08
N ALA A 370 -18.99 -12.56 28.35
CA ALA A 370 -19.72 -13.81 28.52
C ALA A 370 -20.67 -13.76 29.73
N ALA A 371 -20.22 -13.19 30.86
CA ALA A 371 -21.07 -12.99 32.04
C ALA A 371 -22.25 -12.05 31.73
N ARG A 372 -22.04 -10.97 30.97
CA ARG A 372 -23.13 -10.08 30.50
C ARG A 372 -24.10 -10.80 29.56
N ALA A 373 -23.59 -11.59 28.60
CA ALA A 373 -24.44 -12.36 27.70
C ALA A 373 -25.29 -13.38 28.46
N ALA A 374 -24.70 -14.06 29.44
CA ALA A 374 -25.43 -14.96 30.33
C ALA A 374 -26.50 -14.23 31.16
N GLN A 375 -26.20 -13.01 31.66
CA GLN A 375 -27.17 -12.18 32.37
C GLN A 375 -28.34 -11.75 31.48
N LEU A 376 -28.09 -11.38 30.22
CA LEU A 376 -29.14 -11.01 29.26
C LEU A 376 -30.05 -12.19 28.89
N LEU A 377 -29.50 -13.40 28.80
CA LEU A 377 -30.28 -14.62 28.58
C LEU A 377 -31.17 -14.97 29.79
N VAL A 378 -30.72 -14.65 31.01
CA VAL A 378 -31.47 -14.88 32.24
C VAL A 378 -32.50 -13.78 32.52
N SER A 379 -32.23 -12.53 32.16
CA SER A 379 -33.09 -11.40 32.54
C SER A 379 -34.35 -11.25 31.68
N GLY A 380 -34.42 -11.84 30.48
CA GLY A 380 -35.63 -11.92 29.65
C GLY A 380 -36.34 -10.58 29.32
N HIS A 381 -35.74 -9.43 29.64
CA HIS A 381 -36.36 -8.10 29.55
C HIS A 381 -35.71 -7.30 28.42
N VAL A 382 -36.54 -6.92 27.45
CA VAL A 382 -36.15 -6.26 26.19
C VAL A 382 -35.99 -4.73 26.33
N ASP A 383 -36.44 -4.13 27.44
CA ASP A 383 -36.46 -2.67 27.59
C ASP A 383 -35.48 -2.20 28.67
N SER A 384 -34.21 -2.09 28.29
CA SER A 384 -33.25 -1.24 29.00
C SER A 384 -32.40 -0.52 27.95
N PRO A 385 -32.21 0.81 28.05
CA PRO A 385 -31.28 1.50 27.17
C PRO A 385 -29.89 0.87 27.35
N PRO A 386 -28.99 0.95 26.35
CA PRO A 386 -27.67 0.32 26.43
C PRO A 386 -26.82 1.04 27.48
N VAL A 387 -26.93 0.62 28.75
CA VAL A 387 -26.14 1.16 29.85
C VAL A 387 -24.79 0.44 29.88
N GLY A 388 -23.80 1.09 29.26
CA GLY A 388 -22.38 1.08 29.65
C GLY A 388 -21.62 -0.25 29.55
N GLY A 389 -21.09 -0.57 28.37
CA GLY A 389 -19.99 -1.56 28.30
C GLY A 389 -19.67 -2.18 26.94
N GLY A 390 -20.48 -1.93 25.90
CA GLY A 390 -20.12 -2.18 24.50
C GLY A 390 -19.75 -0.86 23.82
N PRO A 391 -18.87 -0.87 22.79
CA PRO A 391 -18.53 0.34 22.05
C PRO A 391 -19.80 0.97 21.47
N VAL A 392 -20.06 2.22 21.84
CA VAL A 392 -21.17 3.00 21.30
C VAL A 392 -20.67 3.67 20.01
N PRO A 393 -21.32 3.45 18.86
CA PRO A 393 -20.93 4.12 17.61
C PRO A 393 -20.94 5.65 17.79
N GLY A 394 -19.83 6.32 17.49
CA GLY A 394 -19.65 7.76 17.68
C GLY A 394 -19.03 8.22 19.01
N ASP A 395 -18.48 7.30 19.81
CA ASP A 395 -17.67 7.65 20.98
C ASP A 395 -16.35 8.38 20.58
N VAL A 396 -15.70 9.08 21.51
CA VAL A 396 -14.46 9.86 21.28
C VAL A 396 -13.32 8.98 20.73
N HIS A 397 -13.41 7.68 20.98
CA HIS A 397 -12.46 6.64 20.58
C HIS A 397 -12.82 5.95 19.25
N ASP A 398 -13.96 6.27 18.65
CA ASP A 398 -14.42 5.69 17.39
C ASP A 398 -13.61 6.23 16.20
N PHE A 399 -12.75 5.38 15.64
CA PHE A 399 -11.91 5.69 14.49
C PHE A 399 -12.60 5.50 13.13
N THR A 400 -13.84 4.97 13.13
CA THR A 400 -14.61 4.69 11.91
C THR A 400 -15.44 5.87 11.42
N THR A 401 -15.48 6.96 12.19
CA THR A 401 -16.21 8.20 11.85
C THR A 401 -15.38 9.14 10.99
N ASP A 402 -16.04 9.92 10.12
CA ASP A 402 -15.44 10.95 9.27
C ASP A 402 -15.02 12.22 10.06
N ALA A 403 -14.24 12.05 11.13
CA ALA A 403 -13.67 13.14 11.90
C ALA A 403 -12.28 13.54 11.36
N LEU A 404 -11.91 14.83 11.45
CA LEU A 404 -10.60 15.33 11.01
C LEU A 404 -9.42 14.59 11.69
N ARG A 405 -9.62 14.14 12.94
CA ARG A 405 -8.66 13.33 13.70
C ARG A 405 -8.42 11.96 13.05
N ASN A 406 -9.45 11.37 12.43
CA ASN A 406 -9.42 10.04 11.80
C ASN A 406 -8.86 10.07 10.37
N GLN A 407 -8.80 11.25 9.72
CA GLN A 407 -8.14 11.45 8.43
C GLN A 407 -6.59 11.43 8.50
N ARG A 408 -6.01 11.22 9.69
CA ARG A 408 -4.56 11.04 9.86
C ARG A 408 -4.09 9.73 9.20
N PRO A 409 -2.87 9.70 8.62
CA PRO A 409 -2.41 8.57 7.82
C PRO A 409 -2.31 7.26 8.62
N TRP A 410 -1.91 7.33 9.90
CA TRP A 410 -1.87 6.16 10.79
C TRP A 410 -3.27 5.58 11.06
N ARG A 411 -4.26 6.43 11.38
CA ARG A 411 -5.63 5.98 11.66
C ARG A 411 -6.32 5.44 10.41
N LEU A 412 -6.08 6.06 9.26
CA LEU A 412 -6.56 5.55 7.97
C LEU A 412 -5.94 4.18 7.66
N LEU A 413 -4.63 4.01 7.90
CA LEU A 413 -3.97 2.71 7.73
C LEU A 413 -4.56 1.66 8.66
N VAL A 414 -4.78 1.98 9.95
CA VAL A 414 -5.41 1.06 10.90
C VAL A 414 -6.82 0.68 10.44
N PHE A 415 -7.63 1.65 9.99
CA PHE A 415 -8.97 1.38 9.46
C PHE A 415 -8.94 0.46 8.24
N VAL A 416 -8.09 0.75 7.26
CA VAL A 416 -7.95 -0.07 6.04
C VAL A 416 -7.50 -1.48 6.38
N VAL A 417 -6.49 -1.64 7.24
CA VAL A 417 -6.00 -2.96 7.64
C VAL A 417 -7.08 -3.74 8.37
N MET A 418 -7.71 -3.16 9.40
CA MET A 418 -8.71 -3.88 10.21
C MET A 418 -9.95 -4.28 9.42
N ASN A 419 -10.37 -3.45 8.45
CA ASN A 419 -11.56 -3.73 7.63
C ASN A 419 -11.29 -4.69 6.47
N TYR A 420 -10.13 -4.58 5.81
CA TYR A 420 -9.85 -5.32 4.57
C TYR A 420 -8.94 -6.55 4.72
N TRP A 421 -8.37 -6.81 5.91
CA TRP A 421 -7.45 -7.94 6.10
C TRP A 421 -8.07 -9.30 5.78
N VAL A 422 -9.35 -9.53 6.15
CA VAL A 422 -10.06 -10.79 5.85
C VAL A 422 -10.06 -11.06 4.35
N PHE A 423 -10.35 -10.05 3.53
CA PHE A 423 -10.35 -10.19 2.08
C PHE A 423 -8.96 -10.49 1.53
N VAL A 424 -7.93 -9.81 2.03
CA VAL A 424 -6.53 -10.09 1.65
C VAL A 424 -6.18 -11.54 1.99
N LEU A 425 -6.53 -12.02 3.18
CA LEU A 425 -6.33 -13.41 3.58
C LEU A 425 -7.04 -14.38 2.63
N LEU A 426 -8.32 -14.14 2.31
CA LEU A 426 -9.10 -15.02 1.43
C LEU A 426 -8.56 -15.04 0.00
N VAL A 427 -8.07 -13.91 -0.52
CA VAL A 427 -7.40 -13.85 -1.82
C VAL A 427 -6.11 -14.68 -1.81
N VAL A 428 -5.32 -14.60 -0.75
CA VAL A 428 -4.10 -15.43 -0.64
C VAL A 428 -4.45 -16.92 -0.55
N VAL A 429 -5.48 -17.30 0.20
CA VAL A 429 -5.97 -18.70 0.25
C VAL A 429 -6.46 -19.16 -1.12
N PHE A 430 -7.17 -18.30 -1.86
CA PHE A 430 -7.63 -18.58 -3.21
C PHE A 430 -6.45 -18.79 -4.18
N VAL A 431 -5.48 -17.87 -4.19
CA VAL A 431 -4.25 -17.97 -5.00
C VAL A 431 -3.50 -19.26 -4.66
N SER A 432 -3.43 -19.64 -3.38
CA SER A 432 -2.86 -20.93 -2.97
C SER A 432 -3.53 -22.13 -3.59
N GLY A 433 -4.86 -22.11 -3.63
CA GLY A 433 -5.66 -23.17 -4.24
C GLY A 433 -5.41 -23.26 -5.73
N CYS A 434 -5.21 -22.14 -6.42
CA CYS A 434 -4.96 -22.12 -7.86
C CYS A 434 -3.53 -22.50 -8.26
N VAL A 435 -2.52 -22.11 -7.48
CA VAL A 435 -1.11 -22.34 -7.82
C VAL A 435 -0.70 -23.80 -7.60
N ARG A 436 -1.35 -24.50 -6.68
CA ARG A 436 -1.02 -25.88 -6.35
C ARG A 436 -1.96 -26.86 -7.05
N SER A 437 -1.41 -28.00 -7.41
CA SER A 437 -2.16 -29.17 -7.87
C SER A 437 -2.34 -30.15 -6.71
N GLY A 438 -3.55 -30.68 -6.51
CA GLY A 438 -3.82 -31.74 -5.54
C GLY A 438 -5.08 -31.53 -4.71
N VAL A 439 -5.44 -32.52 -3.90
CA VAL A 439 -6.63 -32.51 -3.04
C VAL A 439 -6.57 -31.36 -2.03
N THR A 440 -5.39 -31.09 -1.48
CA THR A 440 -5.18 -29.97 -0.55
C THR A 440 -5.51 -28.62 -1.21
N SER A 441 -5.16 -28.44 -2.48
CA SER A 441 -5.52 -27.25 -3.25
C SER A 441 -7.04 -27.09 -3.36
N GLY A 442 -7.74 -28.19 -3.68
CA GLY A 442 -9.22 -28.21 -3.73
C GLY A 442 -9.87 -27.85 -2.40
N ILE A 443 -9.29 -28.29 -1.27
CA ILE A 443 -9.75 -27.92 0.06
C ILE A 443 -9.58 -26.41 0.31
N TYR A 444 -8.41 -25.84 0.02
CA TYR A 444 -8.19 -24.39 0.15
C TYR A 444 -9.14 -23.58 -0.73
N LEU A 445 -9.36 -24.02 -1.97
CA LEU A 445 -10.26 -23.37 -2.91
C LEU A 445 -11.72 -23.42 -2.43
N ALA A 446 -12.16 -24.58 -1.93
CA ALA A 446 -13.50 -24.74 -1.35
C ALA A 446 -13.71 -23.81 -0.15
N PHE A 447 -12.73 -23.74 0.76
CA PHE A 447 -12.76 -22.79 1.87
C PHE A 447 -12.80 -21.34 1.39
N ALA A 448 -11.96 -20.96 0.42
CA ALA A 448 -11.92 -19.60 -0.11
C ALA A 448 -13.25 -19.20 -0.74
N ILE A 449 -13.82 -20.03 -1.63
CA ILE A 449 -15.11 -19.76 -2.29
C ILE A 449 -16.23 -19.69 -1.25
N TYR A 450 -16.29 -20.65 -0.33
CA TYR A 450 -17.33 -20.68 0.70
C TYR A 450 -17.28 -19.44 1.60
N MET A 451 -16.09 -19.07 2.08
CA MET A 451 -15.89 -17.90 2.94
C MET A 451 -16.10 -16.58 2.20
N LEU A 452 -15.76 -16.49 0.90
CA LEU A 452 -16.04 -15.31 0.07
C LEU A 452 -17.54 -15.12 -0.20
N LEU A 453 -18.30 -16.21 -0.31
CA LEU A 453 -19.76 -16.14 -0.45
C LEU A 453 -20.45 -15.78 0.87
N HIS A 454 -19.88 -16.19 2.01
CA HIS A 454 -20.45 -16.00 3.34
C HIS A 454 -19.58 -15.12 4.25
N VAL A 455 -19.03 -14.03 3.71
CA VAL A 455 -18.12 -13.13 4.47
C VAL A 455 -18.77 -12.64 5.76
N HIS A 456 -20.06 -12.31 5.74
CA HIS A 456 -20.80 -11.89 6.94
C HIS A 456 -20.77 -12.94 8.08
N ALA A 457 -20.74 -14.23 7.74
CA ALA A 457 -20.65 -15.30 8.73
C ALA A 457 -19.20 -15.55 9.19
N VAL A 458 -18.21 -15.13 8.40
CA VAL A 458 -16.77 -15.22 8.72
C VAL A 458 -16.34 -14.08 9.64
N ASP A 459 -16.91 -12.88 9.43
CA ASP A 459 -16.64 -11.67 10.23
C ASP A 459 -17.13 -11.76 11.68
N ASP A 460 -17.89 -12.81 12.03
CA ASP A 460 -18.27 -13.09 13.40
C ASP A 460 -17.11 -13.73 14.20
N PRO A 461 -16.80 -13.25 15.41
CA PRO A 461 -15.66 -13.71 16.22
C PRO A 461 -15.79 -15.16 16.71
N HIS A 462 -17.01 -15.72 16.67
CA HIS A 462 -17.27 -17.13 16.99
C HIS A 462 -17.30 -18.03 15.75
N SER A 463 -16.93 -17.52 14.57
CA SER A 463 -16.96 -18.30 13.34
C SER A 463 -15.97 -19.46 13.44
N LYS A 464 -16.50 -20.69 13.43
CA LYS A 464 -15.69 -21.91 13.49
C LYS A 464 -14.89 -22.14 12.21
N MET A 465 -15.20 -21.42 11.13
CA MET A 465 -14.62 -21.65 9.80
C MET A 465 -13.16 -21.21 9.71
N LEU A 466 -12.80 -20.07 10.31
CA LEU A 466 -11.40 -19.62 10.34
C LEU A 466 -10.52 -20.57 11.18
N CYS A 467 -11.06 -21.04 12.31
CA CYS A 467 -10.40 -22.05 13.15
C CYS A 467 -10.19 -23.37 12.40
N ARG A 468 -11.20 -23.85 11.66
CA ARG A 468 -11.07 -25.05 10.82
C ARG A 468 -10.03 -24.88 9.72
N LEU A 469 -10.00 -23.73 9.04
CA LEU A 469 -8.97 -23.44 8.04
C LEU A 469 -7.57 -23.46 8.65
N ARG A 470 -7.41 -22.91 9.85
CA ARG A 470 -6.14 -22.97 10.59
C ARG A 470 -5.74 -24.40 10.93
N ASP A 471 -6.67 -25.22 11.43
CA ASP A 471 -6.41 -26.62 11.80
C ASP A 471 -6.03 -27.47 10.57
N VAL A 472 -6.73 -27.26 9.45
CA VAL A 472 -6.41 -27.89 8.17
C VAL A 472 -5.04 -27.45 7.66
N SER A 473 -4.72 -26.16 7.76
CA SER A 473 -3.42 -25.61 7.34
C SER A 473 -2.27 -26.20 8.17
N TRP A 474 -2.42 -26.25 9.50
CA TRP A 474 -1.45 -26.89 10.38
C TRP A 474 -1.34 -28.40 10.09
N GLY A 475 -2.46 -29.09 9.90
CA GLY A 475 -2.50 -30.53 9.61
C GLY A 475 -1.77 -30.87 8.31
N TYR A 476 -1.97 -30.07 7.26
CA TYR A 476 -1.23 -30.22 6.00
C TYR A 476 0.28 -30.01 6.20
N LEU A 477 0.69 -28.95 6.90
CA LEU A 477 2.11 -28.68 7.19
C LEU A 477 2.74 -29.82 8.01
N PHE A 478 2.00 -30.39 8.96
CA PHE A 478 2.44 -31.53 9.77
C PHE A 478 2.60 -32.81 8.96
N LEU A 479 1.62 -33.14 8.11
CA LEU A 479 1.72 -34.30 7.22
C LEU A 479 2.88 -34.16 6.24
N LEU A 480 3.14 -32.96 5.72
CA LEU A 480 4.26 -32.70 4.83
C LEU A 480 5.62 -32.92 5.52
N ILE A 481 5.75 -32.55 6.80
CA ILE A 481 6.96 -32.85 7.59
C ILE A 481 7.07 -34.35 7.89
N LEU A 482 5.97 -35.02 8.24
CA LEU A 482 5.97 -36.47 8.44
C LEU A 482 6.36 -37.23 7.17
N PHE A 483 5.97 -36.74 6.00
CA PHE A 483 6.36 -37.32 4.72
C PHE A 483 7.87 -37.25 4.44
N GLN A 484 8.61 -36.36 5.13
CA GLN A 484 10.09 -36.32 5.04
C GLN A 484 10.78 -37.48 5.78
N LEU A 485 10.03 -38.35 6.49
CA LEU A 485 10.58 -39.54 7.10
C LEU A 485 11.24 -40.46 6.06
N PRO A 486 12.46 -40.97 6.30
CA PRO A 486 13.16 -41.85 5.36
C PRO A 486 12.41 -43.13 4.99
N VAL A 487 11.50 -43.59 5.87
CA VAL A 487 10.68 -44.79 5.68
C VAL A 487 9.76 -44.67 4.46
N PHE A 488 9.29 -43.45 4.15
CA PHE A 488 8.55 -43.21 2.93
C PHE A 488 9.56 -43.11 1.79
N SER A 489 9.55 -44.07 0.86
CA SER A 489 10.32 -43.96 -0.37
C SER A 489 9.74 -42.83 -1.22
N ASP A 490 10.57 -42.23 -2.09
CA ASP A 490 10.09 -41.24 -3.04
C ASP A 490 9.34 -41.97 -4.17
N VAL A 491 8.11 -42.39 -3.89
CA VAL A 491 7.23 -43.06 -4.86
C VAL A 491 6.69 -42.04 -5.88
N THR A 492 7.06 -40.76 -5.78
CA THR A 492 6.85 -39.78 -6.85
C THR A 492 7.48 -40.21 -8.16
N ASP A 493 8.58 -40.97 -8.11
CA ASP A 493 9.27 -41.50 -9.30
C ASP A 493 8.71 -42.85 -9.78
N ARG A 494 8.04 -43.61 -8.91
CA ARG A 494 7.38 -44.87 -9.27
C ARG A 494 5.93 -44.60 -9.62
N CYS A 495 5.66 -44.29 -10.87
CA CYS A 495 4.29 -44.16 -11.37
C CYS A 495 3.57 -45.50 -11.25
N GLU A 496 2.68 -45.64 -10.26
CA GLU A 496 1.75 -46.78 -10.21
C GLU A 496 0.71 -46.68 -11.32
N ILE A 497 0.35 -45.44 -11.72
CA ILE A 497 -0.60 -45.14 -12.79
C ILE A 497 -0.06 -43.94 -13.60
N GLY A 498 0.36 -44.18 -14.85
CA GLY A 498 0.87 -43.15 -15.77
C GLY A 498 2.13 -43.57 -16.53
N THR A 499 2.65 -42.69 -17.39
CA THR A 499 3.92 -42.89 -18.10
C THR A 499 5.09 -42.77 -17.13
N ASN A 500 6.05 -43.69 -17.22
CA ASN A 500 7.15 -43.95 -16.27
C ASN A 500 8.20 -42.80 -16.08
N SER A 501 7.89 -41.53 -16.40
CA SER A 501 8.80 -40.41 -16.16
C SER A 501 8.06 -39.11 -15.83
N GLN A 502 8.60 -38.37 -14.84
CA GLN A 502 8.11 -37.07 -14.38
C GLN A 502 8.29 -35.95 -15.43
N SER A 503 9.14 -36.17 -16.45
CA SER A 503 9.45 -35.21 -17.51
C SER A 503 8.48 -35.23 -18.69
N ASP A 504 7.83 -36.36 -18.97
CA ASP A 504 7.04 -36.55 -20.20
C ASP A 504 5.55 -36.90 -19.98
N GLY A 505 5.05 -36.93 -18.73
CA GLY A 505 3.61 -37.15 -18.51
C GLY A 505 3.10 -36.94 -17.08
N VAL A 506 1.77 -37.09 -16.92
CA VAL A 506 1.07 -36.98 -15.62
C VAL A 506 1.21 -38.30 -14.87
N CYS A 507 2.10 -38.32 -13.89
CA CYS A 507 2.27 -39.44 -12.95
C CYS A 507 1.32 -39.26 -11.76
N LEU A 508 0.30 -40.11 -11.62
CA LEU A 508 -0.65 -40.06 -10.50
C LEU A 508 -0.19 -41.03 -9.40
N SER A 509 0.71 -40.57 -8.53
CA SER A 509 1.02 -41.25 -7.27
C SER A 509 0.18 -40.65 -6.13
N LEU A 510 -0.08 -41.46 -5.09
CA LEU A 510 -0.84 -41.00 -3.92
C LEU A 510 -0.21 -39.76 -3.24
N PRO A 511 1.13 -39.64 -3.12
CA PRO A 511 1.78 -38.41 -2.68
C PRO A 511 1.57 -37.22 -3.62
N ALA A 512 1.61 -37.44 -4.94
CA ALA A 512 1.36 -36.36 -5.92
C ALA A 512 -0.09 -35.84 -5.87
N ILE A 513 -1.06 -36.72 -5.63
CA ILE A 513 -2.47 -36.33 -5.44
C ILE A 513 -2.66 -35.48 -4.17
N LEU A 514 -1.90 -35.78 -3.12
CA LEU A 514 -1.95 -35.06 -1.84
C LEU A 514 -1.04 -33.81 -1.79
N ASP A 515 -0.28 -33.55 -2.86
CA ASP A 515 0.74 -32.50 -2.95
C ASP A 515 1.83 -32.64 -1.88
N PHE A 516 2.26 -33.88 -1.63
CA PHE A 516 3.39 -34.18 -0.75
C PHE A 516 4.64 -34.42 -1.59
N ASN A 517 5.58 -33.49 -1.45
CA ASN A 517 6.86 -33.53 -2.14
C ASN A 517 7.99 -33.67 -1.12
N LYS A 518 8.98 -34.50 -1.43
CA LYS A 518 10.25 -34.50 -0.68
C LYS A 518 11.04 -33.26 -1.02
N LEU A 519 11.64 -32.66 0.01
CA LEU A 519 12.41 -31.43 -0.11
C LEU A 519 13.90 -31.74 -0.33
N PRO A 520 14.69 -30.84 -0.96
CA PRO A 520 16.10 -31.08 -1.24
C PRO A 520 16.90 -31.35 0.04
N LYS A 521 17.82 -32.32 -0.05
CA LYS A 521 18.65 -32.82 1.06
C LYS A 521 20.12 -32.84 0.66
N ASN A 522 21.02 -32.76 1.65
CA ASN A 522 22.45 -32.50 1.43
C ASN A 522 23.38 -33.70 1.72
N TYR A 523 22.85 -34.91 1.85
CA TYR A 523 23.64 -36.12 2.06
C TYR A 523 24.28 -36.66 0.75
N PRO A 524 25.43 -37.37 0.83
CA PRO A 524 26.07 -37.96 -0.33
C PRO A 524 25.17 -39.02 -1.00
N GLY A 525 24.95 -38.89 -2.30
CA GLY A 525 24.07 -39.78 -3.06
C GLY A 525 22.58 -39.46 -2.93
N ALA A 526 22.21 -38.27 -2.45
CA ALA A 526 20.82 -37.81 -2.44
C ALA A 526 20.26 -37.70 -3.87
N PRO A 527 19.00 -38.12 -4.11
CA PRO A 527 18.34 -37.92 -5.39
C PRO A 527 18.16 -36.42 -5.66
N PRO A 528 18.28 -35.97 -6.93
CA PRO A 528 18.10 -34.56 -7.29
C PRO A 528 16.63 -34.15 -7.16
N LEU A 529 16.27 -33.61 -6.00
CA LEU A 529 14.92 -33.13 -5.69
C LEU A 529 14.78 -31.65 -6.03
N HIS A 530 13.78 -31.29 -6.85
CA HIS A 530 13.54 -29.92 -7.33
C HIS A 530 12.29 -29.24 -6.74
N SER A 531 11.79 -29.72 -5.60
CA SER A 531 10.59 -29.16 -4.99
C SER A 531 10.85 -27.86 -4.22
N ASN A 532 9.87 -26.96 -4.26
CA ASN A 532 9.92 -25.67 -3.56
C ASN A 532 9.35 -25.77 -2.14
N LEU A 533 9.87 -24.96 -1.23
CA LEU A 533 9.33 -24.81 0.12
C LEU A 533 7.86 -24.34 0.09
N PRO A 534 6.98 -24.84 0.98
CA PRO A 534 5.56 -24.49 1.00
C PRO A 534 5.30 -23.13 1.66
N ILE A 535 5.99 -22.09 1.20
CA ILE A 535 5.95 -20.71 1.72
C ILE A 535 4.51 -20.21 1.83
N LEU A 536 3.68 -20.53 0.85
CA LEU A 536 2.32 -20.02 0.77
C LEU A 536 1.39 -20.65 1.84
N SER A 537 1.62 -21.92 2.21
CA SER A 537 0.91 -22.53 3.37
C SER A 537 1.34 -21.91 4.69
N ILE A 538 2.64 -21.64 4.85
CA ILE A 538 3.19 -20.99 6.05
C ILE A 538 2.58 -19.59 6.19
N LEU A 539 2.47 -18.86 5.09
CA LEU A 539 1.86 -17.54 5.03
C LEU A 539 0.37 -17.59 5.37
N ILE A 540 -0.41 -18.52 4.79
CA ILE A 540 -1.84 -18.69 5.14
C ILE A 540 -2.00 -18.95 6.64
N PHE A 541 -1.21 -19.87 7.20
CA PHE A 541 -1.26 -20.18 8.62
C PHE A 541 -0.97 -18.94 9.47
N TRP A 542 0.03 -18.15 9.11
CA TRP A 542 0.38 -16.93 9.83
C TRP A 542 -0.70 -15.84 9.72
N MET A 543 -1.17 -15.55 8.50
CA MET A 543 -2.22 -14.58 8.24
C MET A 543 -3.51 -14.93 9.00
N THR A 544 -3.83 -16.22 9.11
CA THR A 544 -5.01 -16.71 9.86
C THR A 544 -4.86 -16.47 11.37
N ASN A 545 -3.66 -16.68 11.93
CA ASN A 545 -3.41 -16.36 13.34
C ASN A 545 -3.43 -14.85 13.61
N ILE A 546 -2.97 -14.02 12.66
CA ILE A 546 -3.12 -12.55 12.76
C ILE A 546 -4.60 -12.16 12.71
N GLN A 547 -5.37 -12.77 11.82
CA GLN A 547 -6.80 -12.45 11.70
C GLN A 547 -7.58 -12.80 12.97
N GLU A 548 -7.24 -13.91 13.63
CA GLU A 548 -7.83 -14.21 14.94
C GLU A 548 -7.42 -13.20 16.02
N LEU A 549 -6.17 -12.72 15.99
CA LEU A 549 -5.73 -11.64 16.89
C LEU A 549 -6.50 -10.33 16.62
N ILE A 550 -6.80 -10.03 15.35
CA ILE A 550 -7.63 -8.89 14.95
C ILE A 550 -9.06 -9.05 15.48
N PHE A 551 -9.68 -10.22 15.30
CA PHE A 551 -11.04 -10.47 15.77
C PHE A 551 -11.20 -10.35 17.29
N ARG A 552 -10.16 -10.71 18.05
CA ARG A 552 -10.18 -10.54 19.51
C ARG A 552 -9.84 -9.11 19.94
N SER A 553 -9.35 -8.27 19.02
CA SER A 553 -8.97 -6.90 19.35
C SER A 553 -10.23 -6.03 19.59
N PRO A 554 -10.21 -5.11 20.57
CA PRO A 554 -11.36 -4.24 20.85
C PRO A 554 -11.64 -3.25 19.71
N MET A 555 -10.64 -2.99 18.86
CA MET A 555 -10.79 -2.10 17.71
C MET A 555 -11.68 -2.71 16.63
N TYR A 556 -11.68 -4.04 16.52
CA TYR A 556 -12.51 -4.73 15.55
C TYR A 556 -14.00 -4.65 15.90
N ASP A 557 -14.36 -4.50 17.17
CA ASP A 557 -15.76 -4.28 17.57
C ASP A 557 -16.33 -2.98 16.99
N TYR A 558 -15.53 -1.91 16.89
CA TYR A 558 -15.94 -0.67 16.22
C TYR A 558 -16.13 -0.89 14.72
N VAL A 559 -15.22 -1.62 14.06
CA VAL A 559 -15.35 -1.97 12.63
C VAL A 559 -16.61 -2.79 12.39
N ARG A 560 -16.93 -3.73 13.28
CA ARG A 560 -18.15 -4.54 13.19
C ARG A 560 -19.41 -3.71 13.39
N ALA A 561 -19.40 -2.78 14.33
CA ALA A 561 -20.52 -1.84 14.51
C ALA A 561 -20.69 -0.95 13.27
N TYR A 562 -19.59 -0.50 12.69
CA TYR A 562 -19.56 0.25 11.44
C TYR A 562 -20.12 -0.55 10.25
N THR A 563 -19.67 -1.78 10.03
CA THR A 563 -20.16 -2.62 8.91
C THR A 563 -21.62 -2.97 9.05
N ARG A 564 -22.11 -3.27 10.26
CA ARG A 564 -23.53 -3.46 10.56
C ARG A 564 -24.35 -2.22 10.25
N ARG A 565 -23.91 -1.05 10.74
CA ARG A 565 -24.58 0.23 10.46
C ARG A 565 -24.62 0.52 8.96
N GLN A 566 -23.53 0.29 8.23
CA GLN A 566 -23.49 0.46 6.78
C GLN A 566 -24.44 -0.51 6.08
N GLN A 567 -24.54 -1.76 6.53
CA GLN A 567 -25.46 -2.74 5.97
C GLN A 567 -26.92 -2.30 6.15
N ASP A 568 -27.32 -1.90 7.36
CA ASP A 568 -28.67 -1.43 7.66
C ASP A 568 -29.01 -0.17 6.84
N GLN A 569 -28.10 0.79 6.78
CA GLN A 569 -28.30 2.03 6.04
C GLN A 569 -28.21 1.86 4.52
N SER A 570 -27.50 0.86 4.02
CA SER A 570 -27.24 0.70 2.58
C SER A 570 -28.50 0.48 1.77
N HIS A 571 -29.44 -0.29 2.29
CA HIS A 571 -30.67 -0.62 1.59
C HIS A 571 -31.59 0.58 1.49
N ASP A 572 -31.77 1.31 2.60
CA ASP A 572 -32.60 2.51 2.63
C ASP A 572 -31.98 3.66 1.83
N ARG A 573 -30.67 3.87 1.96
CA ARG A 573 -29.93 4.84 1.15
C ARG A 573 -30.00 4.51 -0.33
N ARG A 574 -29.86 3.24 -0.72
CA ARG A 574 -29.97 2.80 -2.12
C ARG A 574 -31.38 3.02 -2.67
N LYS A 575 -32.42 2.72 -1.89
CA LYS A 575 -33.81 3.00 -2.27
C LYS A 575 -34.05 4.50 -2.45
N ALA A 576 -33.61 5.32 -1.50
CA ALA A 576 -33.75 6.77 -1.57
C ALA A 576 -33.04 7.35 -2.80
N LEU A 577 -31.78 6.95 -3.04
CA LEU A 577 -31.00 7.42 -4.19
C LEU A 577 -31.58 6.93 -5.52
N HIS A 578 -32.08 5.69 -5.59
CA HIS A 578 -32.78 5.22 -6.79
C HIS A 578 -34.07 5.99 -7.04
N ALA A 579 -34.85 6.29 -5.99
CA ALA A 579 -36.08 7.05 -6.12
C ALA A 579 -35.79 8.47 -6.63
N GLU A 580 -34.79 9.15 -6.06
CA GLU A 580 -34.36 10.48 -6.49
C GLU A 580 -33.90 10.49 -7.96
N VAL A 581 -33.05 9.53 -8.35
CA VAL A 581 -32.59 9.39 -9.73
C VAL A 581 -33.75 9.07 -10.69
N LEU A 582 -34.73 8.27 -10.27
CA LEU A 582 -35.91 7.95 -11.08
C LEU A 582 -36.83 9.17 -11.23
N LEU A 583 -37.02 9.95 -10.17
CA LEU A 583 -37.83 11.17 -10.20
C LEU A 583 -37.21 12.23 -11.11
N ASP A 584 -35.91 12.49 -11.00
CA ASP A 584 -35.18 13.42 -11.88
C ASP A 584 -35.26 12.96 -13.35
N ARG A 585 -35.12 11.66 -13.62
CA ARG A 585 -35.32 11.12 -14.98
C ARG A 585 -36.76 11.30 -15.48
N LEU A 586 -37.76 11.12 -14.62
CA LEU A 586 -39.16 11.27 -14.97
C LEU A 586 -39.50 12.74 -15.24
N GLU A 587 -38.99 13.67 -14.43
CA GLU A 587 -39.16 15.11 -14.62
C GLU A 587 -38.55 15.58 -15.95
N ARG A 588 -37.32 15.14 -16.27
CA ARG A 588 -36.71 15.43 -17.57
C ARG A 588 -37.52 14.86 -18.72
N TRP A 589 -38.06 13.65 -18.58
CA TRP A 589 -38.87 13.03 -19.61
C TRP A 589 -40.22 13.74 -19.81
N THR A 590 -40.89 14.15 -18.73
CA THR A 590 -42.15 14.90 -18.81
C THR A 590 -41.93 16.28 -19.42
N ALA A 591 -40.85 16.98 -19.06
CA ALA A 591 -40.46 18.25 -19.67
C ALA A 591 -40.24 18.10 -21.18
N LEU A 592 -39.44 17.11 -21.61
CA LEU A 592 -39.21 16.82 -23.03
C LEU A 592 -40.51 16.47 -23.77
N LYS A 593 -41.42 15.75 -23.13
CA LYS A 593 -42.73 15.41 -23.71
C LYS A 593 -43.60 16.65 -23.91
N GLN A 594 -43.63 17.56 -22.92
CA GLN A 594 -44.35 18.83 -23.01
C GLN A 594 -43.75 19.74 -24.09
N GLU A 595 -42.42 19.86 -24.16
CA GLU A 595 -41.74 20.61 -25.22
C GLU A 595 -42.05 20.05 -26.61
N LYS A 596 -42.06 18.73 -26.77
CA LYS A 596 -42.44 18.08 -28.04
C LYS A 596 -43.89 18.39 -28.41
N GLN A 597 -44.83 18.33 -27.46
CA GLN A 597 -46.23 18.68 -27.71
C GLN A 597 -46.38 20.16 -28.08
N ALA A 598 -45.69 21.07 -27.39
CA ALA A 598 -45.67 22.49 -27.71
C ALA A 598 -45.09 22.76 -29.11
N ALA A 599 -44.02 22.05 -29.49
CA ALA A 599 -43.44 22.14 -30.83
C ALA A 599 -44.41 21.66 -31.92
N ILE A 600 -45.15 20.56 -31.68
CA ILE A 600 -46.18 20.06 -32.60
C ILE A 600 -47.31 21.08 -32.76
N LEU A 601 -47.77 21.70 -31.66
CA LEU A 601 -48.81 22.73 -31.72
C LEU A 601 -48.34 23.98 -32.47
N ARG A 602 -47.10 24.42 -32.24
CA ARG A 602 -46.48 25.51 -33.00
C ARG A 602 -46.41 25.17 -34.50
N LEU A 603 -46.01 23.96 -34.85
CA LEU A 603 -45.97 23.49 -36.23
C LEU A 603 -47.38 23.49 -36.86
N LYS A 604 -48.38 22.98 -36.15
CA LYS A 604 -49.78 22.98 -36.61
C LYS A 604 -50.30 24.41 -36.84
N ALA A 605 -49.97 25.35 -35.95
CA ALA A 605 -50.34 26.75 -36.10
C ALA A 605 -49.63 27.45 -37.27
N ILE A 606 -48.39 27.06 -37.58
CA ILE A 606 -47.67 27.54 -38.78
C ILE A 606 -48.34 26.99 -40.03
N ILE A 607 -48.63 25.68 -40.07
CA ILE A 607 -49.31 25.04 -41.21
C ILE A 607 -50.67 25.68 -41.46
N SER A 608 -51.49 25.88 -40.42
CA SER A 608 -52.80 26.53 -40.55
C SER A 608 -52.69 27.98 -41.05
N ARG A 609 -51.71 28.74 -40.57
CA ARG A 609 -51.44 30.10 -41.10
C ARG A 609 -50.99 30.08 -42.56
N MET A 610 -50.21 29.09 -42.95
CA MET A 610 -49.76 28.92 -44.33
C MET A 610 -50.93 28.56 -45.25
N VAL A 611 -51.80 27.65 -44.83
CA VAL A 611 -53.03 27.27 -45.56
C VAL A 611 -53.95 28.48 -45.73
N ASN A 612 -54.26 29.21 -44.66
CA ASN A 612 -55.08 30.43 -44.76
C ASN A 612 -54.47 31.47 -45.70
N LYS A 613 -53.14 31.60 -45.70
CA LYS A 613 -52.46 32.54 -46.60
C LYS A 613 -52.47 32.09 -48.06
N VAL A 614 -52.44 30.78 -48.31
CA VAL A 614 -52.64 30.21 -49.65
C VAL A 614 -54.08 30.42 -50.11
N GLU A 615 -55.07 30.25 -49.23
CA GLU A 615 -56.47 30.53 -49.52
C GLU A 615 -56.69 32.03 -49.82
N GLU A 616 -56.13 32.93 -49.03
CA GLU A 616 -56.16 34.38 -49.32
C GLU A 616 -55.52 34.71 -50.67
N MET A 617 -54.38 34.11 -51.02
CA MET A 617 -53.76 34.32 -52.33
C MET A 617 -54.57 33.71 -53.48
N MET A 618 -55.29 32.62 -53.24
CA MET A 618 -56.18 31.98 -54.21
C MET A 618 -57.47 32.82 -54.42
N ASP A 619 -58.01 33.42 -53.36
CA ASP A 619 -59.14 34.36 -53.43
C ASP A 619 -58.75 35.68 -54.10
N ILE A 620 -57.52 36.14 -53.89
CA ILE A 620 -56.97 37.29 -54.63
C ILE A 620 -56.75 36.95 -56.11
N ALA A 621 -56.36 35.71 -56.43
CA ALA A 621 -56.18 35.24 -57.81
C ALA A 621 -57.51 35.00 -58.54
N SER A 622 -58.58 34.61 -57.83
CA SER A 622 -59.92 34.42 -58.40
C SER A 622 -60.71 35.73 -58.57
N GLY A 623 -60.30 36.80 -57.87
CA GLY A 623 -60.97 38.11 -57.86
C GLY A 623 -60.46 39.19 -58.83
N LEU A 624 -59.45 38.94 -59.68
CA LEU A 624 -58.83 39.98 -60.53
C LEU A 624 -58.78 39.59 -62.03
N ASN A 625 -59.80 40.03 -62.78
CA ASN A 625 -59.68 40.32 -64.21
C ASN A 625 -59.35 41.81 -64.37
N TYR A 626 -58.20 42.12 -64.99
CA TYR A 626 -57.65 43.43 -65.39
C TYR A 626 -57.09 44.36 -64.31
N SER A 627 -55.80 44.22 -64.00
CA SER A 627 -54.75 45.27 -64.07
C SER A 627 -53.48 44.77 -63.40
N LEU A 628 -52.43 44.52 -64.18
CA LEU A 628 -51.10 44.20 -63.64
C LEU A 628 -50.58 45.43 -62.86
N PRO A 629 -49.99 45.27 -61.67
CA PRO A 629 -49.31 46.38 -60.99
C PRO A 629 -48.11 46.85 -61.83
N PRO A 630 -47.71 48.13 -61.76
CA PRO A 630 -46.59 48.65 -62.53
C PRO A 630 -45.30 47.92 -62.19
N SER A 631 -44.42 47.79 -63.19
CA SER A 631 -43.08 47.22 -63.07
C SER A 631 -42.35 47.79 -61.86
N ALA A 632 -41.73 46.93 -61.04
CA ALA A 632 -40.93 47.36 -59.91
C ALA A 632 -39.85 48.36 -60.35
N PRO A 633 -39.57 49.41 -59.55
CA PRO A 633 -38.56 50.41 -59.90
C PRO A 633 -37.19 49.74 -60.07
N LEU A 634 -36.41 50.24 -61.05
CA LEU A 634 -35.04 49.77 -61.29
C LEU A 634 -34.18 49.94 -60.03
N ALA A 635 -33.34 48.94 -59.76
CA ALA A 635 -32.45 48.94 -58.62
C ALA A 635 -31.50 50.17 -58.67
N PRO A 636 -31.29 50.88 -57.56
CA PRO A 636 -30.41 52.04 -57.51
C PRO A 636 -28.96 51.62 -57.80
N THR A 637 -28.23 52.48 -58.51
CA THR A 637 -26.84 52.24 -58.89
C THR A 637 -25.89 53.09 -58.06
N ILE A 638 -24.80 52.48 -57.62
CA ILE A 638 -23.70 53.19 -56.95
C ILE A 638 -22.87 53.86 -58.03
N VAL A 639 -22.49 55.13 -57.85
CA VAL A 639 -21.60 55.83 -58.79
C VAL A 639 -20.16 55.67 -58.30
N PRO A 640 -19.37 54.75 -58.90
CA PRO A 640 -18.08 54.32 -58.33
C PRO A 640 -16.99 55.41 -58.36
N HIS A 641 -17.11 56.44 -59.21
CA HIS A 641 -16.12 57.50 -59.32
C HIS A 641 -16.20 58.59 -58.23
N GLU A 642 -17.30 58.63 -57.47
CA GLU A 642 -17.49 59.59 -56.37
C GLU A 642 -17.48 58.91 -54.98
N THR A 643 -17.34 57.59 -54.95
CA THR A 643 -17.27 56.80 -53.72
C THR A 643 -15.86 56.84 -53.13
N THR A 644 -15.75 57.13 -51.83
CA THR A 644 -14.50 57.09 -51.05
C THR A 644 -14.63 56.08 -49.90
N GLN A 645 -13.57 55.83 -49.13
CA GLN A 645 -13.60 54.84 -48.04
C GLN A 645 -14.71 55.07 -47.01
N ASN A 646 -15.10 56.34 -46.77
CA ASN A 646 -16.06 56.73 -45.73
C ASN A 646 -17.30 57.43 -46.28
N ALA A 647 -17.47 57.50 -47.61
CA ALA A 647 -18.62 58.14 -48.23
C ALA A 647 -19.08 57.41 -49.50
N VAL A 648 -20.38 57.18 -49.60
CA VAL A 648 -20.99 56.53 -50.77
C VAL A 648 -22.06 57.44 -51.36
N THR A 649 -21.99 57.65 -52.67
CA THR A 649 -23.03 58.33 -53.46
C THR A 649 -23.86 57.28 -54.18
N VAL A 650 -25.17 57.28 -53.92
CA VAL A 650 -26.14 56.42 -54.60
C VAL A 650 -27.04 57.28 -55.47
N THR A 651 -27.18 56.89 -56.73
CA THR A 651 -28.05 57.57 -57.68
C THR A 651 -29.23 56.69 -58.00
N TRP A 652 -30.42 57.26 -57.94
CA TRP A 652 -31.65 56.55 -58.27
C TRP A 652 -32.50 57.36 -59.25
N LYS A 653 -32.93 56.70 -60.33
CA LYS A 653 -33.79 57.28 -61.36
C LYS A 653 -35.13 56.57 -61.31
N ALA A 654 -36.17 57.28 -60.86
CA ALA A 654 -37.52 56.75 -60.90
C ALA A 654 -38.03 56.76 -62.35
N THR A 655 -38.27 55.58 -62.93
CA THR A 655 -38.93 55.44 -64.23
C THR A 655 -40.44 55.43 -64.02
N GLY A 656 -41.08 56.58 -64.19
CA GLY A 656 -42.52 56.61 -64.43
C GLY A 656 -42.78 56.56 -65.93
N GLU A 657 -43.35 55.47 -66.44
CA GLU A 657 -44.03 55.53 -67.73
C GLU A 657 -45.36 56.27 -67.54
N ARG A 658 -45.53 57.37 -68.28
CA ARG A 658 -46.79 58.14 -68.34
C ARG A 658 -47.57 57.70 -69.58
N ASN A 659 -48.86 57.44 -69.41
CA ASN A 659 -49.84 57.84 -70.42
C ASN A 659 -50.33 59.24 -70.04
N ILE A 660 -49.85 60.25 -70.78
CA ILE A 660 -50.51 61.49 -71.23
C ILE A 660 -49.44 62.56 -71.47
N THR A 661 -49.46 63.06 -72.71
CA THR A 661 -48.73 64.18 -73.28
C THR A 661 -49.05 65.50 -72.56
N ILE A 662 -48.04 66.20 -72.05
CA ILE A 662 -47.84 67.67 -72.09
C ILE A 662 -46.45 67.96 -71.51
N THR A 663 -45.82 68.97 -72.08
CA THR A 663 -44.42 69.38 -72.10
C THR A 663 -43.85 69.88 -70.76
N ASN A 664 -42.52 69.73 -70.62
CA ASN A 664 -41.59 70.25 -69.59
C ASN A 664 -41.39 69.43 -68.29
N VAL A 665 -40.21 68.77 -68.25
CA VAL A 665 -39.22 68.56 -67.15
C VAL A 665 -39.78 68.50 -65.70
N ALA A 666 -39.60 67.44 -64.91
CA ALA A 666 -38.31 66.90 -64.48
C ALA A 666 -38.34 65.37 -64.23
N THR A 667 -37.29 64.67 -64.68
CA THR A 667 -36.95 63.35 -64.14
C THR A 667 -36.50 63.52 -62.70
N LEU A 668 -37.22 62.93 -61.75
CA LEU A 668 -36.81 62.87 -60.34
C LEU A 668 -35.57 61.94 -60.24
N SER A 669 -34.39 62.53 -60.35
CA SER A 669 -33.12 61.88 -60.01
C SER A 669 -32.65 62.41 -58.67
N LEU A 670 -32.53 61.51 -57.69
CA LEU A 670 -32.02 61.82 -56.37
C LEU A 670 -30.57 61.36 -56.27
N ASN A 671 -29.66 62.29 -55.98
CA ASN A 671 -28.28 62.00 -55.62
C ASN A 671 -28.13 62.24 -54.12
N VAL A 672 -27.87 61.18 -53.35
CA VAL A 672 -27.62 61.30 -51.90
C VAL A 672 -26.20 60.84 -51.62
N LYS A 673 -25.40 61.74 -51.04
CA LYS A 673 -24.06 61.43 -50.54
C LYS A 673 -24.12 61.21 -49.03
N LEU A 674 -23.72 60.02 -48.59
CA LEU A 674 -23.82 59.60 -47.20
C LEU A 674 -22.42 59.32 -46.64
N HIS A 675 -22.11 59.93 -45.50
CA HIS A 675 -20.87 59.70 -44.76
C HIS A 675 -21.12 58.68 -43.63
N HIS A 676 -20.22 57.72 -43.43
CA HIS A 676 -20.36 56.66 -42.43
C HIS A 676 -19.05 56.35 -41.69
N GLU A 677 -19.15 55.85 -40.46
CA GLU A 677 -18.00 55.49 -39.61
C GLU A 677 -17.66 53.98 -39.61
N ARG A 678 -18.55 53.10 -40.09
CA ARG A 678 -18.41 51.63 -39.99
C ARG A 678 -18.07 50.95 -41.33
N SER A 679 -17.54 49.72 -41.30
CA SER A 679 -17.10 48.97 -42.49
C SER A 679 -18.24 48.65 -43.46
N LEU A 680 -18.03 48.96 -44.74
CA LEU A 680 -19.03 48.82 -45.83
C LEU A 680 -19.55 47.40 -46.07
N GLN A 681 -18.82 46.35 -45.65
CA GLN A 681 -19.17 44.96 -45.95
C GLN A 681 -20.36 44.43 -45.15
N ASP A 682 -20.71 45.07 -44.04
CA ASP A 682 -21.76 44.63 -43.12
C ASP A 682 -22.99 45.55 -43.13
N LEU A 683 -23.02 46.57 -44.02
CA LEU A 683 -24.06 47.59 -44.04
C LEU A 683 -25.11 47.29 -45.11
N HIS A 684 -26.34 47.02 -44.68
CA HIS A 684 -27.50 46.92 -45.56
C HIS A 684 -28.39 48.16 -45.38
N MET A 685 -28.78 48.77 -46.50
CA MET A 685 -29.63 49.96 -46.50
C MET A 685 -30.98 49.62 -47.13
N LEU A 686 -32.04 49.92 -46.40
CA LEU A 686 -33.40 49.86 -46.91
C LEU A 686 -33.83 51.29 -47.23
N VAL A 687 -34.07 51.56 -48.52
CA VAL A 687 -34.58 52.85 -48.97
C VAL A 687 -36.08 52.73 -49.12
N TRP A 688 -36.81 53.55 -48.37
CA TRP A 688 -38.25 53.64 -48.45
C TRP A 688 -38.67 55.00 -49.00
N VAL A 689 -39.29 54.99 -50.18
CA VAL A 689 -39.81 56.19 -50.84
C VAL A 689 -41.33 56.08 -50.86
N ARG A 690 -41.99 57.12 -50.34
CA ARG A 690 -43.45 57.26 -50.37
C ARG A 690 -43.80 58.48 -51.22
N HIS A 691 -44.36 58.24 -52.39
CA HIS A 691 -44.97 59.26 -53.25
C HIS A 691 -46.47 59.00 -53.38
N GLU A 692 -47.28 60.02 -53.71
CA GLU A 692 -48.73 59.90 -53.82
C GLU A 692 -49.18 58.84 -54.85
N SER A 693 -48.32 58.51 -55.82
CA SER A 693 -48.59 57.54 -56.89
C SER A 693 -47.72 56.28 -56.87
N VAL A 694 -46.68 56.19 -56.02
CA VAL A 694 -45.79 55.02 -55.94
C VAL A 694 -45.37 54.77 -54.50
N VAL A 695 -45.61 53.56 -54.00
CA VAL A 695 -45.10 53.05 -52.72
C VAL A 695 -44.22 51.85 -53.00
N GLY A 696 -42.92 51.96 -52.71
CA GLY A 696 -41.96 50.90 -52.98
C GLY A 696 -40.86 50.84 -51.92
N HIS A 697 -40.37 49.63 -51.65
CA HIS A 697 -39.22 49.37 -50.79
C HIS A 697 -38.11 48.74 -51.64
N CYS A 698 -36.89 49.26 -51.51
CA CYS A 698 -35.73 48.66 -52.16
C CYS A 698 -34.67 48.33 -51.10
N VAL A 699 -34.19 47.08 -51.12
CA VAL A 699 -33.06 46.64 -50.30
C VAL A 699 -31.80 46.79 -51.13
N VAL A 700 -30.88 47.64 -50.69
CA VAL A 700 -29.58 47.82 -51.33
C VAL A 700 -28.53 47.16 -50.45
N SER A 701 -27.88 46.13 -50.99
CA SER A 701 -26.71 45.52 -50.38
C SER A 701 -25.47 46.25 -50.87
N LEU A 702 -24.80 46.98 -49.98
CA LEU A 702 -23.55 47.65 -50.32
C LEU A 702 -22.42 46.63 -50.26
N LYS A 703 -21.62 46.53 -51.32
CA LYS A 703 -20.43 45.69 -51.36
C LYS A 703 -19.25 46.58 -51.70
N ARG A 704 -18.16 46.46 -50.95
CA ARG A 704 -16.94 47.27 -51.14
C ARG A 704 -16.46 47.12 -52.58
N VAL A 705 -16.46 48.21 -53.35
CA VAL A 705 -15.75 48.28 -54.62
C VAL A 705 -14.28 48.44 -54.27
N ALA A 706 -13.48 47.40 -54.53
CA ALA A 706 -12.06 47.42 -54.24
C ALA A 706 -11.33 48.26 -55.30
N ASP A 707 -10.70 49.35 -54.86
CA ASP A 707 -9.31 49.74 -55.19
C ASP A 707 -9.11 51.24 -54.96
N LEU A 708 -8.26 51.60 -53.98
CA LEU A 708 -7.05 52.40 -54.18
C LEU A 708 -6.37 52.70 -52.83
N HIS A 709 -5.05 52.57 -52.83
CA HIS A 709 -4.11 53.06 -51.83
C HIS A 709 -4.39 54.51 -51.41
N THR A 710 -4.23 54.86 -50.14
CA THR A 710 -3.00 55.41 -49.53
C THR A 710 -3.31 55.96 -48.15
N ASP A 711 -2.27 55.89 -47.31
CA ASP A 711 -1.98 56.58 -46.06
C ASP A 711 -2.71 57.90 -45.77
N GLY A 712 -2.88 58.17 -44.49
CA GLY A 712 -2.94 59.55 -44.00
C GLY A 712 -3.93 59.76 -42.87
N VAL A 713 -3.37 60.05 -41.69
CA VAL A 713 -4.05 60.67 -40.56
C VAL A 713 -4.83 61.90 -41.03
N ALA A 714 -6.14 61.93 -40.81
CA ALA A 714 -6.89 63.17 -40.53
C ALA A 714 -8.38 62.90 -40.29
N ASP A 715 -8.75 63.26 -39.07
CA ASP A 715 -9.89 64.10 -38.76
C ASP A 715 -11.30 63.50 -38.79
N GLU A 716 -11.83 63.38 -37.57
CA GLU A 716 -13.26 63.36 -37.27
C GLU A 716 -13.94 64.59 -37.90
N ALA A 717 -14.41 64.45 -39.14
CA ALA A 717 -15.40 65.35 -39.69
C ALA A 717 -16.76 65.03 -39.05
N ARG A 718 -16.98 65.58 -37.85
CA ARG A 718 -18.31 65.63 -37.24
C ARG A 718 -19.24 66.47 -38.10
N TYR A 719 -20.33 65.87 -38.58
CA TYR A 719 -21.52 66.66 -38.90
C TYR A 719 -22.83 66.07 -38.37
N LYS A 720 -23.66 67.02 -37.93
CA LYS A 720 -24.90 66.91 -37.17
C LYS A 720 -26.06 66.38 -38.00
N ALA A 721 -26.33 65.08 -37.93
CA ALA A 721 -27.70 64.58 -38.00
C ALA A 721 -27.76 63.26 -37.23
N GLY A 722 -28.37 63.28 -36.04
CA GLY A 722 -28.51 62.09 -35.21
C GLY A 722 -29.35 61.04 -35.93
N LEU A 723 -28.81 59.83 -36.10
CA LEU A 723 -29.59 58.65 -36.47
C LEU A 723 -30.62 58.39 -35.37
N TYR A 724 -31.89 58.69 -35.63
CA TYR A 724 -32.97 58.33 -34.73
C TYR A 724 -33.43 56.90 -35.07
N PHE A 725 -33.17 55.96 -34.17
CA PHE A 725 -33.60 54.56 -34.29
C PHE A 725 -33.20 53.89 -35.62
N ASN A 726 -31.92 54.01 -36.00
CA ASN A 726 -31.39 53.48 -37.27
C ASN A 726 -32.10 54.01 -38.52
N SER A 727 -32.62 55.23 -38.49
CA SER A 727 -33.24 55.86 -39.67
C SER A 727 -32.91 57.35 -39.77
N VAL A 728 -32.85 57.88 -40.99
CA VAL A 728 -32.64 59.30 -41.27
C VAL A 728 -33.71 59.80 -42.25
N PRO A 729 -34.48 60.85 -41.91
CA PRO A 729 -35.34 61.53 -42.87
C PRO A 729 -34.52 62.47 -43.75
N VAL A 730 -34.77 62.45 -45.06
CA VAL A 730 -34.15 63.33 -46.05
C VAL A 730 -35.28 64.00 -46.85
N THR A 731 -35.29 65.32 -46.87
CA THR A 731 -36.26 66.12 -47.63
C THR A 731 -35.68 66.48 -48.99
N MET A 732 -36.40 66.22 -50.07
CA MET A 732 -36.03 66.72 -51.39
C MET A 732 -36.38 68.20 -51.54
N ASP A 733 -35.58 68.96 -52.30
CA ASP A 733 -35.97 70.28 -52.78
C ASP A 733 -37.22 70.15 -53.64
N GLY A 734 -38.34 70.67 -53.12
CA GLY A 734 -39.70 70.38 -53.59
C GLY A 734 -40.65 69.84 -52.52
N GLY A 735 -40.17 69.58 -51.30
CA GLY A 735 -41.02 69.31 -50.13
C GLY A 735 -41.45 67.85 -49.92
N VAL A 736 -40.88 66.89 -50.67
CA VAL A 736 -41.22 65.47 -50.55
C VAL A 736 -40.33 64.79 -49.49
N PRO A 737 -40.91 64.12 -48.46
CA PRO A 737 -40.14 63.45 -47.41
C PRO A 737 -39.76 62.02 -47.78
N VAL A 738 -38.47 61.70 -47.79
CA VAL A 738 -37.92 60.34 -47.95
C VAL A 738 -37.36 59.85 -46.60
N LYS A 739 -37.55 58.58 -46.25
CA LYS A 739 -37.01 58.02 -44.99
C LYS A 739 -36.10 56.83 -45.29
N LEU A 740 -34.84 56.96 -44.88
CA LEU A 740 -33.82 55.91 -45.01
C LEU A 740 -33.77 55.09 -43.72
N ILE A 741 -33.80 53.76 -43.82
CA ILE A 741 -33.74 52.85 -42.67
C ILE A 741 -32.56 51.90 -42.83
N PHE A 742 -31.76 51.75 -41.78
CA PHE A 742 -30.56 50.92 -41.73
C PHE A 742 -30.80 49.66 -40.90
N SER A 743 -30.34 48.51 -41.40
CA SER A 743 -30.42 47.23 -40.70
C SER A 743 -29.05 46.56 -40.66
N VAL A 744 -28.63 46.14 -39.46
CA VAL A 744 -27.34 45.48 -39.22
C VAL A 744 -27.62 44.06 -38.76
N LYS A 745 -26.96 43.07 -39.37
CA LYS A 745 -27.10 41.67 -38.99
C LYS A 745 -25.99 41.29 -38.01
N THR A 746 -26.35 40.90 -36.79
CA THR A 746 -25.37 40.41 -35.79
C THR A 746 -25.07 38.93 -36.00
N ASN A 747 -23.80 38.57 -36.17
CA ASN A 747 -23.37 37.20 -36.46
C ASN A 747 -23.34 36.36 -35.17
N SER A 748 -24.38 35.56 -34.89
CA SER A 748 -24.42 34.67 -33.73
C SER A 748 -23.80 33.30 -34.03
N LEU A 749 -22.47 33.22 -33.96
CA LEU A 749 -21.72 31.95 -34.00
C LEU A 749 -20.41 32.10 -33.22
N GLN A 750 -20.47 32.13 -31.88
CA GLN A 750 -19.35 31.79 -30.97
C GLN A 750 -19.85 31.79 -29.52
N GLY A 751 -20.04 30.61 -28.95
CA GLY A 751 -20.56 30.45 -27.59
C GLY A 751 -20.63 29.00 -27.12
N ARG A 752 -19.60 28.20 -27.42
CA ARG A 752 -19.39 26.88 -26.81
C ARG A 752 -17.90 26.76 -26.46
N SER A 753 -17.56 27.12 -25.22
CA SER A 753 -16.25 26.85 -24.63
C SER A 753 -16.39 26.58 -23.12
N ARG A 754 -15.95 25.37 -22.75
CA ARG A 754 -15.37 24.92 -21.47
C ARG A 754 -16.23 24.93 -20.19
N ARG A 755 -16.52 23.72 -19.69
CA ARG A 755 -16.51 23.40 -18.25
C ARG A 755 -15.49 22.29 -18.01
N HIS A 756 -14.58 22.54 -17.07
CA HIS A 756 -13.86 21.54 -16.29
C HIS A 756 -14.70 21.18 -15.07
#